data_AF-A0A2E5E336-F1
#
_entry.id   AF-A0A2E5E336-F1
#
_cell.length_a   1.000
_cell.length_b   1.000
_cell.length_c   1.000
_cell.angle_alpha   90.00
_cell.angle_beta   90.00
_cell.angle_gamma   90.00
#
_symmetry.space_group_name_H-M   'P 1'
#
loop_
_entity.id
_entity.type
_entity.pdbx_description
1 polymer ?
#
loop_
_entity_poly.entity_id
_entity_poly.type
_entity_poly.pdbx_seq_one_letter_code
_entity_poly.pdbx_strand_id
1 'polypeptide(L)'
;MAHTGLLGSKQAVVPDVLASGTHEERVVTTFNIQRLAGLFGLGAAVLALGTSTVAHEIPMPDPADYQGKKIVEIDVPDSEIVQMLLDEGLRSLSCTPVEGPSPWLLDEEGLTLIEGLGLTHRDIVADLPKFTAQQNQERVAIRQQRGLDFYADFRTLDEFNAKLDEFETSYPDLVTPIVIGTSHEGRQIRGVVIRSGEDNGRPAVLFNGCQHAREWISPMTTIYIADTLLSQYAVNPAIAARLQQVEVIVIPVVNPDGYVFTYASGGDRYWRKNRRDNSGSCEGVDLNRNWGSDWNGGQSTSNDPCSDVYVGPASMSEPEVDALAVYCQNHGNIRAQVDFHAFSELILEPRGYTTTPPPDYDELNSLGIDMSQAIQSVYGQNYTAGNPCNILYCASGTLIDWPYDTYGSLSYCIELRPSSGGIGGFAPPPSEIRPCAEENFEAVLVMIDHVLNTMSIDIPGGAPSVVSNADSTTFSVQISNDGEEPIPGTARLHYRSSGGAFTETALDWLGGANYQATLPAFDCGSNPEFFLSVQGNAGGEARLPVAAPTEVFEAIVISDQEIVFDDNGETDLGWTTSGSAVDGPWDLGVPAGGGDRGDPPADADGSGSCWLTDNVDGNSDVDDGQVILTSPILDTSDGGFTLAYWRWFSNVAGGAPNEDVFTVQASDDNGASWITLEVVGPTGQEAAGGWYRVEFQLDDVTGLDPSSTFRVRFIAEDINSGSVVEAGVDGVLLSKSECVDDEDCPGDVAGDDGVVNVEDVLALLAAFGGTDPDFDIDGNGTVDVNDILIVIASWGEC
;
A
#
# COMPACT_ATOMS: atom_id res chain seq x y z
N MET A 1 -32.68 -9.20 51.76
CA MET A 1 -33.06 -9.93 53.00
C MET A 1 -31.90 -10.89 53.29
N ALA A 2 -31.08 -10.81 54.34
CA ALA A 2 -31.26 -10.32 55.71
C ALA A 2 -30.03 -9.49 56.21
N HIS A 3 -30.22 -8.91 57.40
CA HIS A 3 -29.49 -7.84 58.09
C HIS A 3 -28.07 -8.10 58.61
N THR A 4 -27.26 -7.04 58.65
CA THR A 4 -26.65 -6.32 59.82
C THR A 4 -25.99 -5.03 59.26
N GLY A 5 -25.92 -3.83 59.85
CA GLY A 5 -26.35 -3.23 61.10
C GLY A 5 -25.49 -1.96 61.38
N LEU A 6 -26.07 -0.77 61.13
CA LEU A 6 -25.83 0.57 61.72
C LEU A 6 -24.49 1.36 61.58
N LEU A 7 -24.63 2.56 60.94
CA LEU A 7 -24.38 3.96 61.42
C LEU A 7 -23.05 4.28 62.18
N GLY A 8 -22.29 5.35 61.95
CA GLY A 8 -22.41 6.58 61.14
C GLY A 8 -21.38 7.64 61.62
N SER A 9 -20.95 8.51 60.70
CA SER A 9 -20.45 9.92 60.84
C SER A 9 -19.55 10.36 62.01
N LYS A 10 -18.39 10.98 61.70
CA LYS A 10 -18.09 12.44 61.80
C LYS A 10 -16.58 12.76 61.85
N GLN A 11 -16.23 13.85 61.15
CA GLN A 11 -15.07 14.75 61.22
C GLN A 11 -14.08 14.65 62.39
N ALA A 12 -12.80 14.83 62.05
CA ALA A 12 -11.77 15.62 62.77
C ALA A 12 -10.44 15.47 62.00
N VAL A 13 -9.43 16.34 61.97
CA VAL A 13 -9.13 17.67 62.52
C VAL A 13 -7.83 18.09 61.82
N VAL A 14 -7.71 19.38 61.52
CA VAL A 14 -6.51 20.08 61.02
C VAL A 14 -5.34 19.96 62.02
N PRO A 15 -4.08 19.99 61.55
CA PRO A 15 -3.09 20.78 62.27
C PRO A 15 -2.42 21.80 61.34
N ASP A 16 -2.56 23.05 61.76
CA ASP A 16 -1.83 24.23 61.29
C ASP A 16 -0.76 24.52 62.35
N VAL A 17 0.53 24.70 61.99
CA VAL A 17 1.49 25.62 62.65
C VAL A 17 2.72 25.86 61.72
N LEU A 18 2.70 27.04 61.10
CA LEU A 18 3.72 28.12 61.03
C LEU A 18 5.17 27.88 60.54
N ALA A 19 5.41 28.42 59.34
CA ALA A 19 6.23 29.62 59.03
C ALA A 19 7.76 29.67 59.27
N SER A 20 8.50 29.84 58.16
CA SER A 20 9.51 30.91 57.94
C SER A 20 9.84 30.98 56.44
N GLY A 21 9.49 32.05 55.71
CA GLY A 21 10.37 33.18 55.36
C GLY A 21 11.30 32.79 54.20
N THR A 22 11.34 33.40 53.01
CA THR A 22 11.13 34.80 52.61
C THR A 22 10.92 34.85 51.10
N HIS A 23 9.87 35.55 50.63
CA HIS A 23 9.74 36.02 49.26
C HIS A 23 10.57 37.29 49.06
N GLU A 24 11.44 37.31 48.05
CA GLU A 24 11.87 38.55 47.38
C GLU A 24 11.53 38.42 45.89
N GLU A 25 10.84 39.46 45.40
CA GLU A 25 10.41 39.66 44.02
C GLU A 25 11.59 39.77 43.05
N ARG A 26 11.47 39.16 41.87
CA ARG A 26 11.99 39.73 40.63
C ARG A 26 11.00 39.52 39.47
N VAL A 27 10.14 40.53 39.33
CA VAL A 27 9.67 41.16 38.08
C VAL A 27 9.89 40.32 36.80
N VAL A 28 8.82 39.65 36.35
CA VAL A 28 8.67 39.23 34.96
C VAL A 28 7.99 40.37 34.21
N THR A 29 8.75 41.12 33.43
CA THR A 29 8.20 42.08 32.47
C THR A 29 7.54 41.33 31.33
N THR A 30 6.21 41.41 31.31
CA THR A 30 5.32 41.01 30.21
C THR A 30 5.61 41.88 29.00
N PHE A 31 6.00 41.29 27.87
CA PHE A 31 5.96 41.95 26.56
C PHE A 31 4.89 41.27 25.70
N ASN A 32 3.75 41.95 25.60
CA ASN A 32 2.75 41.73 24.57
C ASN A 32 3.35 42.16 23.22
N ILE A 33 3.31 41.28 22.20
CA ILE A 33 3.40 41.71 20.80
C ILE A 33 2.18 41.17 20.07
N GLN A 34 1.40 42.12 19.58
CA GLN A 34 0.19 41.92 18.79
C GLN A 34 0.52 41.38 17.39
N ARG A 35 -0.43 40.62 16.86
CA ARG A 35 -0.55 40.16 15.47
C ARG A 35 -0.20 41.26 14.45
N LEU A 36 0.59 40.90 13.45
CA LEU A 36 0.49 41.46 12.10
C LEU A 36 1.07 40.46 11.08
N ALA A 37 0.19 40.06 10.16
CA ALA A 37 0.51 39.32 8.96
C ALA A 37 1.34 40.19 7.98
N GLY A 38 2.29 39.58 7.26
CA GLY A 38 3.00 40.26 6.18
C GLY A 38 4.18 39.47 5.63
N LEU A 39 4.03 39.04 4.37
CA LEU A 39 4.98 38.47 3.41
C LEU A 39 6.46 38.91 3.48
N PHE A 40 7.33 37.94 3.17
CA PHE A 40 8.66 37.99 2.50
C PHE A 40 9.78 38.90 3.04
N GLY A 41 10.94 38.29 3.31
CA GLY A 41 12.24 38.96 3.25
C GLY A 41 13.36 38.29 4.04
N LEU A 42 14.29 37.62 3.33
CA LEU A 42 15.57 37.17 3.86
C LEU A 42 16.30 38.27 4.67
N GLY A 43 16.81 37.91 5.84
CA GLY A 43 17.72 38.77 6.60
C GLY A 43 18.33 38.05 7.80
N ALA A 44 19.55 37.53 7.61
CA ALA A 44 20.37 36.97 8.68
C ALA A 44 20.61 38.01 9.79
N ALA A 45 20.25 37.68 11.03
CA ALA A 45 20.67 38.40 12.22
C ALA A 45 21.27 37.40 13.23
N VAL A 46 22.60 37.31 13.21
CA VAL A 46 23.39 36.59 14.21
C VAL A 46 23.30 37.34 15.54
N LEU A 47 22.54 36.80 16.50
CA LEU A 47 22.65 37.20 17.90
C LEU A 47 23.73 36.32 18.56
N ALA A 48 24.92 36.88 18.72
CA ALA A 48 26.00 36.28 19.49
C ALA A 48 25.67 36.38 20.99
N LEU A 49 24.96 35.38 21.52
CA LEU A 49 24.94 35.11 22.95
C LEU A 49 26.19 34.30 23.27
N GLY A 50 27.15 34.95 23.93
CA GLY A 50 28.36 34.30 24.42
C GLY A 50 28.02 33.29 25.52
N THR A 51 27.84 32.03 25.13
CA THR A 51 27.83 30.89 26.05
C THR A 51 29.26 30.38 26.18
N SER A 52 29.77 30.32 27.40
CA SER A 52 30.96 29.53 27.73
C SER A 52 30.70 28.08 27.31
N THR A 53 31.25 27.67 26.17
CA THR A 53 31.20 26.29 25.70
C THR A 53 32.11 25.47 26.60
N VAL A 54 31.55 24.90 27.67
CA VAL A 54 32.07 23.62 28.15
C VAL A 54 31.84 22.70 26.96
N ALA A 55 32.91 22.26 26.29
CA ALA A 55 32.79 21.28 25.23
C ALA A 55 32.14 20.05 25.88
N HIS A 56 30.85 19.84 25.60
CA HIS A 56 30.19 18.61 26.01
C HIS A 56 30.86 17.52 25.19
N GLU A 57 31.62 16.67 25.86
CA GLU A 57 32.28 15.54 25.22
C GLU A 57 31.18 14.68 24.60
N ILE A 58 31.22 14.48 23.27
CA ILE A 58 30.21 13.69 22.57
C ILE A 58 30.47 12.23 22.97
N PRO A 59 29.52 11.55 23.65
CA PRO A 59 29.73 10.17 24.05
C PRO A 59 29.92 9.28 22.81
N MET A 60 30.95 8.44 22.83
CA MET A 60 31.34 7.56 21.73
C MET A 60 31.84 6.23 22.29
N PRO A 61 31.70 5.11 21.55
CA PRO A 61 32.30 3.84 21.94
C PRO A 61 33.80 3.98 22.16
N ASP A 62 34.34 3.42 23.25
CA ASP A 62 35.77 3.51 23.55
C ASP A 62 36.55 2.51 22.68
N PRO A 63 37.49 2.96 21.82
CA PRO A 63 38.34 2.06 21.04
C PRO A 63 39.10 1.02 21.89
N ALA A 64 39.39 1.34 23.16
CA ALA A 64 40.12 0.44 24.05
C ALA A 64 39.33 -0.83 24.41
N ASP A 65 38.00 -0.81 24.36
CA ASP A 65 37.13 -1.96 24.64
C ASP A 65 37.27 -3.08 23.58
N TYR A 66 37.87 -2.74 22.44
CA TYR A 66 38.13 -3.65 21.32
C TYR A 66 39.59 -4.06 21.20
N GLN A 67 40.45 -3.78 22.19
CA GLN A 67 41.87 -4.10 22.11
C GLN A 67 42.10 -5.58 21.81
N GLY A 68 42.82 -5.87 20.71
CA GLY A 68 43.11 -7.24 20.26
C GLY A 68 41.94 -7.93 19.53
N LYS A 69 40.80 -7.26 19.35
CA LYS A 69 39.64 -7.81 18.63
C LYS A 69 39.64 -7.45 17.15
N LYS A 70 39.00 -8.30 16.36
CA LYS A 70 38.81 -8.19 14.91
C LYS A 70 37.40 -8.59 14.51
N ILE A 71 36.96 -8.12 13.35
CA ILE A 71 35.80 -8.69 12.66
C ILE A 71 36.31 -9.52 11.49
N VAL A 72 35.97 -10.80 11.48
CA VAL A 72 36.48 -11.79 10.53
C VAL A 72 35.29 -12.47 9.87
N GLU A 73 35.32 -12.57 8.54
CA GLU A 73 34.39 -13.44 7.83
C GLU A 73 34.95 -14.86 7.86
N ILE A 74 34.20 -15.79 8.45
CA ILE A 74 34.57 -17.20 8.51
C ILE A 74 33.66 -17.95 7.55
N ASP A 75 34.25 -18.75 6.66
CA ASP A 75 33.54 -19.70 5.81
C ASP A 75 33.40 -21.03 6.58
N VAL A 76 32.25 -21.20 7.24
CA VAL A 76 32.00 -22.34 8.12
C VAL A 76 31.42 -23.50 7.30
N PRO A 77 32.05 -24.68 7.26
CA PRO A 77 31.71 -25.71 6.27
C PRO A 77 30.39 -26.46 6.55
N ASP A 78 29.95 -26.51 7.80
CA ASP A 78 28.73 -27.19 8.21
C ASP A 78 28.21 -26.65 9.56
N SER A 79 26.98 -27.02 9.90
CA SER A 79 26.27 -26.57 11.10
C SER A 79 26.82 -27.14 12.41
N GLU A 80 27.53 -28.28 12.39
CA GLU A 80 28.19 -28.81 13.60
C GLU A 80 29.34 -27.89 14.02
N ILE A 81 30.09 -27.35 13.04
CA ILE A 81 31.14 -26.37 13.33
C ILE A 81 30.54 -25.04 13.76
N VAL A 82 29.44 -24.58 13.15
CA VAL A 82 28.75 -23.36 13.63
C VAL A 82 28.43 -23.48 15.12
N GLN A 83 27.81 -24.60 15.52
CA GLN A 83 27.47 -24.84 16.92
C GLN A 83 28.72 -24.92 17.81
N MET A 84 29.78 -25.57 17.34
CA MET A 84 31.06 -25.63 18.07
C MET A 84 31.66 -24.25 18.31
N LEU A 85 31.66 -23.36 17.31
CA LEU A 85 32.18 -22.00 17.48
C LEU A 85 31.36 -21.23 18.53
N LEU A 86 30.03 -21.36 18.50
CA LEU A 86 29.14 -20.76 19.49
C LEU A 86 29.37 -21.33 20.89
N ASP A 87 29.54 -22.65 21.02
CA ASP A 87 29.80 -23.35 22.28
C ASP A 87 31.17 -22.96 22.89
N GLU A 88 32.16 -22.67 22.05
CA GLU A 88 33.46 -22.11 22.45
C GLU A 88 33.41 -20.59 22.73
N GLY A 89 32.22 -19.98 22.66
CA GLY A 89 31.98 -18.58 23.02
C GLY A 89 32.32 -17.57 21.93
N LEU A 90 32.55 -18.00 20.68
CA LEU A 90 32.75 -17.07 19.58
C LEU A 90 31.42 -16.41 19.21
N ARG A 91 31.48 -15.12 18.92
CA ARG A 91 30.29 -14.31 18.67
C ARG A 91 30.10 -14.04 17.18
N SER A 92 29.07 -14.64 16.60
CA SER A 92 28.61 -14.24 15.26
C SER A 92 27.92 -12.88 15.33
N LEU A 93 28.11 -12.07 14.30
CA LEU A 93 27.34 -10.84 14.08
C LEU A 93 26.08 -11.09 13.24
N SER A 94 25.96 -12.27 12.63
CA SER A 94 24.71 -12.75 12.02
C SER A 94 23.71 -13.16 13.10
N CYS A 95 22.42 -12.85 12.88
CA CYS A 95 21.34 -13.24 13.79
C CYS A 95 21.10 -14.76 13.78
N THR A 96 21.29 -15.40 12.63
CA THR A 96 21.15 -16.84 12.41
C THR A 96 22.41 -17.34 11.71
N PRO A 97 23.51 -17.55 12.46
CA PRO A 97 24.71 -18.12 11.86
C PRO A 97 24.38 -19.50 11.29
N VAL A 98 24.67 -19.67 10.00
CA VAL A 98 24.54 -20.91 9.24
C VAL A 98 25.88 -21.23 8.57
N GLU A 99 26.01 -22.40 7.95
CA GLU A 99 27.16 -22.72 7.12
C GLU A 99 27.36 -21.70 5.99
N GLY A 100 28.62 -21.52 5.58
CA GLY A 100 29.07 -20.54 4.62
C GLY A 100 29.71 -19.29 5.26
N PRO A 101 29.98 -18.27 4.44
CA PRO A 101 30.62 -17.04 4.88
C PRO A 101 29.72 -16.20 5.79
N SER A 102 30.18 -15.91 7.01
CA SER A 102 29.46 -15.06 7.96
C SER A 102 30.44 -14.21 8.78
N PRO A 103 30.08 -12.98 9.20
CA PRO A 103 30.93 -12.14 10.03
C PRO A 103 30.91 -12.55 11.51
N TRP A 104 32.09 -12.63 12.13
CA TRP A 104 32.31 -12.96 13.53
C TRP A 104 33.21 -11.92 14.20
N LEU A 105 32.89 -11.57 15.44
CA LEU A 105 33.75 -10.75 16.31
C LEU A 105 34.67 -11.69 17.10
N LEU A 106 35.96 -11.62 16.83
CA LEU A 106 36.98 -12.51 17.42
C LEU A 106 38.00 -11.73 18.23
N ASP A 107 38.49 -12.34 19.29
CA ASP A 107 39.74 -11.97 19.97
C ASP A 107 40.89 -12.90 19.53
N GLU A 108 42.03 -12.83 20.23
CA GLU A 108 43.23 -13.62 19.92
C GLU A 108 42.99 -15.14 20.12
N GLU A 109 42.17 -15.52 21.09
CA GLU A 109 41.83 -16.93 21.36
C GLU A 109 40.91 -17.48 20.26
N GLY A 110 39.87 -16.72 19.90
CA GLY A 110 38.97 -17.08 18.80
C GLY A 110 39.68 -17.20 17.45
N LEU A 111 40.64 -16.30 17.17
CA LEU A 111 41.46 -16.39 15.96
C LEU A 111 42.32 -17.66 15.95
N THR A 112 42.96 -17.97 17.09
CA THR A 112 43.79 -19.19 17.24
C THR A 112 42.96 -20.45 17.06
N LEU A 113 41.72 -20.46 17.56
CA LEU A 113 40.80 -21.58 17.40
C LEU A 113 40.49 -21.84 15.91
N ILE A 114 40.05 -20.81 15.17
CA ILE A 114 39.63 -20.99 13.78
C ILE A 114 40.82 -21.36 12.87
N GLU A 115 42.01 -20.83 13.16
CA GLU A 115 43.26 -21.21 12.48
C GLU A 115 43.64 -22.67 12.80
N GLY A 116 43.49 -23.09 14.05
CA GLY A 116 43.74 -24.47 14.49
C GLY A 116 42.78 -25.48 13.87
N LEU A 117 41.53 -25.08 13.63
CA LEU A 117 40.51 -25.86 12.91
C LEU A 117 40.73 -25.85 11.39
N GLY A 118 41.60 -24.97 10.86
CA GLY A 118 41.86 -24.84 9.44
C GLY A 118 40.69 -24.21 8.66
N LEU A 119 39.86 -23.39 9.32
CA LEU A 119 38.73 -22.71 8.68
C LEU A 119 39.22 -21.60 7.75
N THR A 120 38.62 -21.54 6.56
CA THR A 120 38.89 -20.46 5.61
C THR A 120 38.27 -19.17 6.15
N HIS A 121 39.05 -18.08 6.18
CA HIS A 121 38.58 -16.82 6.73
C HIS A 121 39.26 -15.61 6.08
N ARG A 122 38.62 -14.44 6.19
CA ARG A 122 39.21 -13.14 5.81
C ARG A 122 38.94 -12.07 6.86
N ASP A 123 39.94 -11.24 7.14
CA ASP A 123 39.76 -10.07 8.00
C ASP A 123 38.86 -9.04 7.28
N ILE A 124 37.67 -8.78 7.82
CA ILE A 124 36.84 -7.64 7.41
C ILE A 124 37.38 -6.37 8.09
N VAL A 125 37.65 -6.46 9.41
CA VAL A 125 38.29 -5.41 10.21
C VAL A 125 39.48 -6.01 10.95
N ALA A 126 40.68 -5.77 10.43
CA ALA A 126 41.91 -6.31 11.01
C ALA A 126 42.36 -5.61 12.32
N ASP A 127 41.88 -4.38 12.58
CA ASP A 127 42.20 -3.59 13.77
C ASP A 127 40.95 -2.80 14.19
N LEU A 128 40.11 -3.45 15.01
CA LEU A 128 38.84 -2.89 15.45
C LEU A 128 38.99 -1.63 16.33
N PRO A 129 39.99 -1.51 17.23
CA PRO A 129 40.29 -0.27 17.92
C PRO A 129 40.54 0.89 16.96
N LYS A 130 41.44 0.70 15.97
CA LYS A 130 41.76 1.76 15.02
C LYS A 130 40.55 2.13 14.16
N PHE A 131 39.76 1.14 13.74
CA PHE A 131 38.52 1.37 13.01
C PHE A 131 37.53 2.20 13.83
N THR A 132 37.31 1.83 15.09
CA THR A 132 36.41 2.55 16.02
C THR A 132 36.90 3.98 16.26
N ALA A 133 38.19 4.18 16.48
CA ALA A 133 38.78 5.50 16.67
C ALA A 133 38.61 6.40 15.43
N GLN A 134 38.75 5.84 14.23
CA GLN A 134 38.52 6.55 12.98
C GLN A 134 37.05 6.98 12.84
N GLN A 135 36.10 6.05 13.07
CA GLN A 135 34.67 6.36 13.02
C GLN A 135 34.29 7.46 14.02
N ASN A 136 34.80 7.39 15.25
CA ASN A 136 34.58 8.43 16.25
C ASN A 136 35.13 9.80 15.80
N GLN A 137 36.32 9.83 15.20
CA GLN A 137 36.90 11.07 14.68
C GLN A 137 36.06 11.67 13.55
N GLU A 138 35.57 10.84 12.63
CA GLU A 138 34.70 11.26 11.52
C GLU A 138 33.39 11.85 12.06
N ARG A 139 32.74 11.18 13.01
CA ARG A 139 31.50 11.65 13.65
C ARG A 139 31.68 12.98 14.39
N VAL A 140 32.76 13.12 15.16
CA VAL A 140 33.10 14.39 15.84
C VAL A 140 33.30 15.51 14.81
N ALA A 141 34.02 15.25 13.72
CA ALA A 141 34.25 16.24 12.68
C ALA A 141 32.93 16.67 12.00
N ILE A 142 32.03 15.72 11.72
CA ILE A 142 30.72 16.01 11.11
C ILE A 142 29.86 16.84 12.05
N ARG A 143 29.78 16.50 13.35
CA ARG A 143 29.04 17.30 14.35
C ARG A 143 29.60 18.73 14.47
N GLN A 144 30.93 18.89 14.44
CA GLN A 144 31.56 20.21 14.44
C GLN A 144 31.25 21.02 13.17
N GLN A 145 31.15 20.36 12.01
CA GLN A 145 30.87 21.02 10.74
C GLN A 145 29.40 21.42 10.57
N ARG A 146 28.47 20.53 10.94
CA ARG A 146 27.02 20.69 10.67
C ARG A 146 26.23 21.32 11.82
N GLY A 147 26.88 21.58 12.97
CA GLY A 147 26.33 22.39 14.05
C GLY A 147 25.07 21.78 14.68
N LEU A 148 23.94 22.48 14.55
CA LEU A 148 22.65 22.13 15.18
C LEU A 148 21.81 21.13 14.37
N ASP A 149 22.29 20.65 13.21
CA ASP A 149 21.57 19.64 12.42
C ASP A 149 21.50 18.31 13.18
N PHE A 150 20.31 17.99 13.72
CA PHE A 150 20.07 16.78 14.51
C PHE A 150 20.42 15.50 13.71
N TYR A 151 20.19 15.50 12.40
CA TYR A 151 20.38 14.32 11.53
C TYR A 151 21.77 14.26 10.88
N ALA A 152 22.70 15.12 11.31
CA ALA A 152 24.09 15.09 10.85
C ALA A 152 24.88 13.89 11.39
N ASP A 153 24.47 13.31 12.52
CA ASP A 153 25.14 12.18 13.19
C ASP A 153 24.16 11.41 14.09
N PHE A 154 24.50 10.17 14.44
CA PHE A 154 23.75 9.36 15.40
C PHE A 154 23.75 10.00 16.78
N ARG A 155 22.67 9.82 17.54
CA ARG A 155 22.38 10.55 18.78
C ARG A 155 22.39 9.65 20.00
N THR A 156 22.74 10.20 21.16
CA THR A 156 22.66 9.46 22.43
C THR A 156 21.22 9.43 22.95
N LEU A 157 20.94 8.55 23.92
CA LEU A 157 19.63 8.50 24.57
C LEU A 157 19.21 9.86 25.15
N ASP A 158 20.14 10.59 25.77
CA ASP A 158 19.88 11.91 26.33
C ASP A 158 19.52 12.93 25.25
N GLU A 159 20.14 12.86 24.07
CA GLU A 159 19.80 13.72 22.94
C GLU A 159 18.41 13.39 22.35
N PHE A 160 18.04 12.11 22.26
CA PHE A 160 16.68 11.72 21.88
C PHE A 160 15.65 12.22 22.90
N ASN A 161 15.91 12.03 24.20
CA ASN A 161 15.04 12.52 25.27
C ASN A 161 14.87 14.04 25.22
N ALA A 162 15.95 14.79 24.98
CA ALA A 162 15.89 16.24 24.82
C ALA A 162 15.09 16.66 23.57
N LYS A 163 15.17 15.90 22.47
CA LYS A 163 14.37 16.15 21.26
C LYS A 163 12.87 15.88 21.48
N LEU A 164 12.52 14.86 22.27
CA LEU A 164 11.14 14.62 22.70
C LEU A 164 10.62 15.78 23.59
N ASP A 165 11.45 16.29 24.51
CA ASP A 165 11.11 17.47 25.33
C ASP A 165 10.92 18.74 24.48
N GLU A 166 11.73 18.88 23.42
CA GLU A 166 11.62 19.97 22.44
C GLU A 166 10.29 19.90 21.68
N PHE A 167 9.85 18.70 21.27
CA PHE A 167 8.56 18.52 20.60
C PHE A 167 7.39 18.94 21.48
N GLU A 168 7.35 18.50 22.73
CA GLU A 168 6.32 18.91 23.70
C GLU A 168 6.28 20.43 23.88
N THR A 169 7.46 21.06 24.00
CA THR A 169 7.56 22.50 24.21
C THR A 169 7.16 23.30 22.96
N SER A 170 7.52 22.81 21.77
CA SER A 170 7.35 23.53 20.51
C SER A 170 5.97 23.32 19.87
N TYR A 171 5.34 22.18 20.14
CA TYR A 171 4.05 21.79 19.56
C TYR A 171 3.06 21.30 20.63
N PRO A 172 2.77 22.09 21.68
CA PRO A 172 1.96 21.64 22.82
C PRO A 172 0.50 21.34 22.46
N ASP A 173 -0.01 21.87 21.34
CA ASP A 173 -1.36 21.59 20.85
C ASP A 173 -1.45 20.30 20.01
N LEU A 174 -0.31 19.70 19.65
CA LEU A 174 -0.24 18.48 18.84
C LEU A 174 0.39 17.29 19.57
N VAL A 175 1.31 17.57 20.50
CA VAL A 175 2.15 16.56 21.14
C VAL A 175 1.67 16.27 22.55
N THR A 176 1.44 15.00 22.85
CA THR A 176 1.32 14.49 24.22
C THR A 176 2.54 13.61 24.53
N PRO A 177 3.39 13.96 25.51
CA PRO A 177 4.52 13.12 25.89
C PRO A 177 4.02 11.85 26.59
N ILE A 178 4.67 10.71 26.31
CA ILE A 178 4.37 9.43 26.95
C ILE A 178 5.61 8.79 27.57
N VAL A 179 5.39 8.11 28.68
CA VAL A 179 6.34 7.18 29.30
C VAL A 179 5.62 5.85 29.44
N ILE A 180 5.97 4.88 28.61
CA ILE A 180 5.25 3.60 28.54
C ILE A 180 5.65 2.63 29.64
N GLY A 181 6.84 2.82 30.23
CA GLY A 181 7.36 1.99 31.30
C GLY A 181 8.79 2.32 31.64
N THR A 182 9.49 1.34 32.22
CA THR A 182 10.87 1.49 32.69
C THR A 182 11.65 0.21 32.38
N SER A 183 12.88 0.34 31.89
CA SER A 183 13.79 -0.76 31.56
C SER A 183 14.39 -1.45 32.81
N HIS A 184 15.14 -2.54 32.60
CA HIS A 184 15.82 -3.28 33.68
C HIS A 184 16.72 -2.41 34.58
N GLU A 185 17.49 -1.50 34.00
CA GLU A 185 18.40 -0.60 34.73
C GLU A 185 17.69 0.69 35.21
N GLY A 186 16.36 0.78 35.07
CA GLY A 186 15.56 1.86 35.65
C GLY A 186 15.39 3.09 34.76
N ARG A 187 15.66 3.01 33.44
CA ARG A 187 15.48 4.13 32.51
C ARG A 187 14.06 4.18 31.97
N GLN A 188 13.50 5.37 31.86
CA GLN A 188 12.17 5.56 31.28
C GLN A 188 12.20 5.25 29.78
N ILE A 189 11.19 4.51 29.30
CA ILE A 189 10.96 4.28 27.88
C ILE A 189 9.99 5.37 27.42
N ARG A 190 10.51 6.33 26.65
CA ARG A 190 9.83 7.59 26.31
C ARG A 190 9.40 7.62 24.85
N GLY A 191 8.32 8.35 24.59
CA GLY A 191 7.80 8.61 23.26
C GLY A 191 6.89 9.82 23.22
N VAL A 192 6.23 10.03 22.08
CA VAL A 192 5.21 11.06 21.88
C VAL A 192 4.01 10.50 21.13
N VAL A 193 2.85 11.05 21.45
CA VAL A 193 1.62 10.92 20.68
C VAL A 193 1.39 12.22 19.93
N ILE A 194 1.15 12.14 18.63
CA ILE A 194 0.98 13.27 17.71
C ILE A 194 -0.41 13.21 17.08
N ARG A 195 -1.22 14.24 17.31
CA ARG A 195 -2.56 14.37 16.74
C ARG A 195 -3.05 15.81 16.81
N SER A 196 -4.01 16.17 15.97
CA SER A 196 -4.70 17.46 16.03
C SER A 196 -6.07 17.34 16.70
N GLY A 197 -6.34 18.23 17.64
CA GLY A 197 -7.62 18.28 18.36
C GLY A 197 -7.69 17.33 19.56
N GLU A 198 -8.90 17.17 20.10
CA GLU A 198 -9.14 16.29 21.24
C GLU A 198 -9.07 14.81 20.87
N ASP A 199 -8.85 13.97 21.89
CA ASP A 199 -9.07 12.54 21.76
C ASP A 199 -10.55 12.25 21.47
N ASN A 200 -10.81 11.68 20.32
CA ASN A 200 -12.14 11.24 19.90
C ASN A 200 -12.19 9.73 19.64
N GLY A 201 -11.18 8.97 20.09
CA GLY A 201 -11.09 7.53 19.82
C GLY A 201 -10.76 7.19 18.36
N ARG A 202 -10.11 8.10 17.64
CA ARG A 202 -9.63 7.89 16.26
C ARG A 202 -8.69 6.69 16.14
N PRO A 203 -8.54 6.07 14.96
CA PRO A 203 -7.54 5.04 14.75
C PRO A 203 -6.13 5.59 14.99
N ALA A 204 -5.23 4.72 15.42
CA ALA A 204 -3.83 5.05 15.64
C ALA A 204 -2.87 4.17 14.84
N VAL A 205 -1.73 4.75 14.50
CA VAL A 205 -0.56 4.04 14.00
C VAL A 205 0.59 4.17 15.00
N LEU A 206 1.38 3.11 15.17
CA LEU A 206 2.52 3.10 16.07
C LEU A 206 3.83 2.82 15.34
N PHE A 207 4.83 3.66 15.58
CA PHE A 207 6.17 3.53 15.04
C PHE A 207 7.17 3.42 16.18
N ASN A 208 7.84 2.28 16.29
CA ASN A 208 8.87 2.07 17.30
C ASN A 208 10.21 1.67 16.68
N GLY A 209 11.28 1.85 17.45
CA GLY A 209 12.61 1.49 17.01
C GLY A 209 13.50 1.05 18.16
N CYS A 210 14.68 0.56 17.79
CA CYS A 210 15.74 0.17 18.71
C CYS A 210 15.27 -0.87 19.75
N GLN A 211 14.58 -1.93 19.33
CA GLN A 211 14.53 -3.15 20.14
C GLN A 211 15.91 -3.81 20.23
N HIS A 212 16.66 -3.78 19.13
CA HIS A 212 18.08 -4.11 19.12
C HIS A 212 18.95 -2.86 19.25
N ALA A 213 19.83 -2.86 20.24
CA ALA A 213 20.59 -1.67 20.62
C ALA A 213 21.62 -1.20 19.56
N ARG A 214 22.24 -2.14 18.84
CA ARG A 214 23.28 -1.85 17.85
C ARG A 214 22.79 -1.15 16.59
N GLU A 215 21.49 -1.16 16.30
CA GLU A 215 20.88 -0.72 15.05
C GLU A 215 20.59 0.79 15.08
N TRP A 216 21.66 1.61 15.10
CA TRP A 216 21.56 3.03 15.43
C TRP A 216 20.76 3.89 14.44
N ILE A 217 20.51 3.41 13.22
CA ILE A 217 19.70 4.13 12.24
C ILE A 217 18.20 4.06 12.55
N SER A 218 17.73 2.97 13.16
CA SER A 218 16.33 2.78 13.57
C SER A 218 15.78 3.90 14.48
N PRO A 219 16.43 4.27 15.60
CA PRO A 219 15.93 5.37 16.44
C PRO A 219 16.05 6.74 15.75
N MET A 220 16.93 6.89 14.75
CA MET A 220 17.03 8.13 13.96
C MET A 220 15.88 8.26 12.95
N THR A 221 15.47 7.17 12.30
CA THR A 221 14.32 7.15 11.39
C THR A 221 13.01 7.40 12.16
N THR A 222 12.83 6.75 13.31
CA THR A 222 11.61 6.93 14.12
C THR A 222 11.44 8.34 14.66
N ILE A 223 12.50 8.97 15.20
CA ILE A 223 12.40 10.38 15.64
C ILE A 223 12.20 11.34 14.46
N TYR A 224 12.68 11.00 13.26
CA TYR A 224 12.45 11.79 12.04
C TYR A 224 10.97 11.82 11.66
N ILE A 225 10.26 10.69 11.77
CA ILE A 225 8.81 10.64 11.54
C ILE A 225 8.10 11.69 12.40
N ALA A 226 8.41 11.74 13.70
CA ALA A 226 7.84 12.74 14.61
C ALA A 226 8.21 14.18 14.20
N ASP A 227 9.50 14.46 13.95
CA ASP A 227 9.95 15.82 13.59
C ASP A 227 9.29 16.31 12.29
N THR A 228 9.16 15.44 11.30
CA THR A 228 8.60 15.77 9.99
C THR A 228 7.08 15.99 10.07
N LEU A 229 6.33 15.12 10.75
CA LEU A 229 4.90 15.32 10.97
C LEU A 229 4.61 16.66 11.68
N LEU A 230 5.39 16.99 12.71
CA LEU A 230 5.20 18.22 13.49
C LEU A 230 5.59 19.47 12.69
N SER A 231 6.78 19.46 12.06
CA SER A 231 7.28 20.60 11.31
C SER A 231 6.46 20.89 10.04
N GLN A 232 5.86 19.86 9.43
CA GLN A 232 5.03 19.99 8.24
C GLN A 232 3.56 20.28 8.54
N TYR A 233 3.05 20.10 9.77
CA TYR A 233 1.63 20.28 10.08
C TYR A 233 1.07 21.65 9.64
N ALA A 234 1.82 22.74 9.87
CA ALA A 234 1.38 24.09 9.48
C ALA A 234 1.70 24.46 8.02
N VAL A 235 2.40 23.59 7.28
CA VAL A 235 2.95 23.85 5.95
C VAL A 235 2.27 22.99 4.87
N ASN A 236 2.06 21.71 5.16
CA ASN A 236 1.48 20.72 4.25
C ASN A 236 0.04 20.39 4.67
N PRO A 237 -0.98 20.85 3.90
CA PRO A 237 -2.38 20.57 4.21
C PRO A 237 -2.73 19.08 4.27
N ALA A 238 -2.03 18.23 3.51
CA ALA A 238 -2.29 16.79 3.51
C ALA A 238 -1.84 16.15 4.84
N ILE A 239 -0.70 16.55 5.40
CA ILE A 239 -0.27 16.12 6.74
C ILE A 239 -1.23 16.67 7.81
N ALA A 240 -1.68 17.92 7.68
CA ALA A 240 -2.66 18.48 8.59
C ALA A 240 -3.99 17.72 8.59
N ALA A 241 -4.47 17.30 7.41
CA ALA A 241 -5.69 16.51 7.24
C ALA A 241 -5.55 15.10 7.84
N ARG A 242 -4.39 14.44 7.65
CA ARG A 242 -4.10 13.14 8.28
C ARG A 242 -4.14 13.25 9.80
N LEU A 243 -3.41 14.20 10.39
CA LEU A 243 -3.33 14.35 11.84
C LEU A 243 -4.65 14.79 12.50
N GLN A 244 -5.65 15.23 11.74
CA GLN A 244 -7.03 15.44 12.23
C GLN A 244 -7.81 14.14 12.39
N GLN A 245 -7.41 13.07 11.68
CA GLN A 245 -8.17 11.83 11.54
C GLN A 245 -7.43 10.61 12.13
N VAL A 246 -6.10 10.66 12.24
CA VAL A 246 -5.28 9.61 12.85
C VAL A 246 -4.54 10.13 14.08
N GLU A 247 -4.21 9.22 14.99
CA GLU A 247 -3.21 9.42 16.04
C GLU A 247 -1.90 8.72 15.66
N VAL A 248 -0.77 9.42 15.74
CA VAL A 248 0.55 8.83 15.45
C VAL A 248 1.35 8.70 16.74
N ILE A 249 1.74 7.47 17.08
CA ILE A 249 2.50 7.15 18.29
C ILE A 249 3.93 6.84 17.89
N VAL A 250 4.90 7.53 18.48
CA VAL A 250 6.33 7.33 18.18
C VAL A 250 7.12 7.01 19.44
N ILE A 251 7.79 5.86 19.45
CA ILE A 251 8.64 5.39 20.55
C ILE A 251 10.04 5.07 20.00
N PRO A 252 10.97 6.04 19.95
CA PRO A 252 12.21 5.88 19.21
C PRO A 252 13.17 4.83 19.79
N VAL A 253 13.22 4.71 21.11
CA VAL A 253 14.17 3.82 21.80
C VAL A 253 13.44 2.91 22.78
N VAL A 254 13.08 1.71 22.33
CA VAL A 254 12.44 0.67 23.17
C VAL A 254 13.43 0.02 24.13
N ASN A 255 14.70 -0.15 23.73
CA ASN A 255 15.77 -0.73 24.55
C ASN A 255 16.79 0.32 25.03
N PRO A 256 16.42 1.21 26.00
CA PRO A 256 17.30 2.30 26.42
C PRO A 256 18.58 1.81 27.09
N ASP A 257 18.55 0.67 27.79
CA ASP A 257 19.72 0.15 28.51
C ASP A 257 20.76 -0.41 27.55
N GLY A 258 20.32 -1.26 26.62
CA GLY A 258 21.19 -1.75 25.56
C GLY A 258 21.72 -0.58 24.74
N TYR A 259 20.88 0.40 24.39
CA TYR A 259 21.32 1.57 23.60
C TYR A 259 22.43 2.35 24.31
N VAL A 260 22.29 2.65 25.60
CA VAL A 260 23.34 3.31 26.39
C VAL A 260 24.60 2.45 26.44
N PHE A 261 24.48 1.14 26.58
CA PHE A 261 25.62 0.23 26.61
C PHE A 261 26.42 0.23 25.29
N THR A 262 25.79 0.55 24.16
CA THR A 262 26.51 0.71 22.87
C THR A 262 27.39 1.96 22.79
N TYR A 263 27.21 2.93 23.69
CA TYR A 263 28.00 4.17 23.77
C TYR A 263 28.96 4.20 24.97
N ALA A 264 28.75 3.36 25.98
CA ALA A 264 29.48 3.42 27.24
C ALA A 264 30.95 2.96 27.08
N SER A 265 31.85 3.57 27.86
CA SER A 265 33.20 3.02 28.08
C SER A 265 33.09 1.79 28.97
N GLY A 266 33.76 0.70 28.59
CA GLY A 266 33.49 -0.65 29.11
C GLY A 266 32.22 -1.27 28.54
N GLY A 267 31.68 -0.69 27.45
CA GLY A 267 30.47 -1.12 26.76
C GLY A 267 30.76 -1.94 25.51
N ASP A 268 29.75 -2.08 24.66
CA ASP A 268 29.89 -2.76 23.37
C ASP A 268 28.96 -2.15 22.32
N ARG A 269 29.55 -1.45 21.34
CA ARG A 269 28.86 -0.91 20.15
C ARG A 269 28.04 -1.97 19.43
N TYR A 270 28.46 -3.22 19.40
CA TYR A 270 27.77 -4.29 18.69
C TYR A 270 26.75 -5.04 19.57
N TRP A 271 26.46 -4.56 20.78
CA TRP A 271 25.46 -5.15 21.67
C TRP A 271 24.06 -5.10 21.07
N ARG A 272 23.35 -6.24 21.09
CA ARG A 272 22.01 -6.39 20.50
C ARG A 272 20.91 -6.34 21.54
N LYS A 273 21.03 -7.18 22.58
CA LYS A 273 20.00 -7.50 23.57
C LYS A 273 19.69 -6.34 24.52
N ASN A 274 18.75 -6.52 25.44
CA ASN A 274 18.65 -5.64 26.61
C ASN A 274 19.78 -5.93 27.63
N ARG A 275 19.67 -5.42 28.87
CA ARG A 275 20.72 -5.52 29.92
C ARG A 275 20.31 -6.31 31.15
N ARG A 276 19.39 -7.27 31.00
CA ARG A 276 18.98 -8.17 32.07
C ARG A 276 20.17 -8.94 32.68
N ASP A 277 20.25 -9.01 34.00
CA ASP A 277 21.14 -9.94 34.71
C ASP A 277 20.51 -11.36 34.76
N ASN A 278 21.14 -12.32 34.08
CA ASN A 278 20.69 -13.72 34.03
C ASN A 278 21.34 -14.61 35.10
N SER A 279 21.85 -14.04 36.21
CA SER A 279 22.44 -14.79 37.34
C SER A 279 23.63 -15.69 36.95
N GLY A 280 24.42 -15.26 35.96
CA GLY A 280 25.51 -16.02 35.34
C GLY A 280 26.55 -15.13 34.65
N SER A 281 27.28 -15.67 33.65
CA SER A 281 28.33 -14.94 32.91
C SER A 281 27.84 -14.12 31.71
N CYS A 282 26.55 -14.18 31.38
CA CYS A 282 25.97 -13.56 30.19
C CYS A 282 24.71 -12.77 30.55
N GLU A 283 24.56 -11.60 29.94
CA GLU A 283 23.48 -10.65 30.21
C GLU A 283 22.59 -10.49 28.97
N GLY A 284 21.37 -10.01 29.23
CA GLY A 284 20.42 -9.60 28.20
C GLY A 284 19.58 -10.72 27.61
N VAL A 285 18.42 -10.31 27.10
CA VAL A 285 17.44 -11.08 26.34
C VAL A 285 17.21 -10.36 25.01
N ASP A 286 17.02 -11.13 23.94
CA ASP A 286 16.59 -10.56 22.66
C ASP A 286 15.11 -10.15 22.77
N LEU A 287 14.87 -8.84 22.76
CA LEU A 287 13.50 -8.31 22.89
C LEU A 287 12.60 -8.81 21.75
N ASN A 288 13.14 -8.96 20.53
CA ASN A 288 12.38 -9.43 19.37
C ASN A 288 12.38 -10.97 19.24
N ARG A 289 12.59 -11.67 20.37
CA ARG A 289 12.31 -13.11 20.58
C ARG A 289 11.46 -13.36 21.83
N ASN A 290 11.03 -12.30 22.53
CA ASN A 290 10.37 -12.38 23.83
C ASN A 290 8.85 -12.16 23.73
N TRP A 291 8.29 -11.86 22.56
CA TRP A 291 6.88 -11.53 22.40
C TRP A 291 5.94 -12.73 22.55
N GLY A 292 4.67 -12.45 22.85
CA GLY A 292 3.63 -13.43 23.18
C GLY A 292 3.01 -14.19 22.02
N SER A 293 3.66 -14.26 20.86
CA SER A 293 3.23 -15.09 19.73
C SER A 293 4.33 -16.06 19.32
N ASP A 294 3.97 -17.34 19.19
CA ASP A 294 4.89 -18.46 18.95
C ASP A 294 6.16 -18.42 19.82
N TRP A 295 6.06 -17.94 21.06
CA TRP A 295 7.24 -17.75 21.90
C TRP A 295 8.03 -19.05 22.09
N ASN A 296 9.31 -19.03 21.76
CA ASN A 296 10.20 -20.21 21.79
C ASN A 296 9.71 -21.38 20.89
N GLY A 297 9.03 -21.07 19.78
CA GLY A 297 8.50 -22.05 18.81
C GLY A 297 9.55 -22.76 17.95
N GLY A 298 10.83 -22.42 18.11
CA GLY A 298 11.96 -23.11 17.49
C GLY A 298 12.53 -22.43 16.25
N GLN A 299 11.95 -21.33 15.77
CA GLN A 299 12.48 -20.56 14.65
C GLN A 299 13.40 -19.45 15.14
N SER A 300 14.71 -19.59 14.89
CA SER A 300 15.73 -18.58 15.24
C SER A 300 15.73 -18.17 16.72
N THR A 301 15.53 -19.13 17.62
CA THR A 301 15.47 -18.96 19.08
C THR A 301 16.57 -19.73 19.80
N SER A 302 17.03 -19.23 20.95
CA SER A 302 17.92 -19.98 21.84
C SER A 302 17.46 -19.94 23.30
N ASN A 303 17.69 -21.03 24.03
CA ASN A 303 17.51 -21.11 25.49
C ASN A 303 18.81 -20.82 26.26
N ASP A 304 19.93 -20.61 25.57
CA ASP A 304 21.21 -20.24 26.18
C ASP A 304 21.25 -18.72 26.44
N PRO A 305 21.40 -18.26 27.71
CA PRO A 305 21.54 -16.85 28.05
C PRO A 305 22.70 -16.12 27.36
N CYS A 306 23.71 -16.84 26.85
CA CYS A 306 24.84 -16.27 26.11
C CYS A 306 24.55 -16.01 24.64
N SER A 307 23.47 -16.58 24.09
CA SER A 307 23.07 -16.36 22.70
C SER A 307 22.54 -14.94 22.47
N ASP A 308 22.84 -14.35 21.30
CA ASP A 308 22.29 -13.07 20.85
C ASP A 308 20.78 -13.17 20.52
N VAL A 309 20.24 -14.39 20.35
CA VAL A 309 18.80 -14.69 20.13
C VAL A 309 18.18 -15.43 21.33
N TYR A 310 18.71 -15.19 22.53
CA TYR A 310 18.16 -15.75 23.77
C TYR A 310 16.72 -15.27 24.01
N VAL A 311 15.77 -16.20 24.12
CA VAL A 311 14.32 -15.91 24.22
C VAL A 311 13.86 -15.36 25.57
N GLY A 312 14.74 -15.38 26.57
CA GLY A 312 14.39 -15.08 27.96
C GLY A 312 13.80 -16.27 28.72
N PRO A 313 13.55 -16.15 30.03
CA PRO A 313 13.05 -17.25 30.85
C PRO A 313 11.55 -17.51 30.74
N ALA A 314 10.79 -16.57 30.19
CA ALA A 314 9.36 -16.71 29.89
C ALA A 314 8.96 -15.73 28.78
N SER A 315 7.85 -15.98 28.12
CA SER A 315 7.24 -15.01 27.20
C SER A 315 6.90 -13.72 27.95
N MET A 316 7.15 -12.58 27.31
CA MET A 316 6.93 -11.23 27.82
C MET A 316 7.55 -11.03 29.22
N SER A 317 8.75 -11.57 29.42
CA SER A 317 9.47 -11.46 30.71
C SER A 317 10.30 -10.20 30.84
N GLU A 318 10.57 -9.50 29.73
CA GLU A 318 11.36 -8.29 29.73
C GLU A 318 10.47 -7.06 29.96
N PRO A 319 10.84 -6.14 30.88
CA PRO A 319 10.04 -4.98 31.23
C PRO A 319 9.90 -4.01 30.05
N GLU A 320 10.84 -4.01 29.10
CA GLU A 320 10.72 -3.23 27.87
C GLU A 320 9.58 -3.75 26.96
N VAL A 321 9.48 -5.08 26.83
CA VAL A 321 8.44 -5.76 26.04
C VAL A 321 7.08 -5.65 26.74
N ASP A 322 7.04 -5.89 28.06
CA ASP A 322 5.82 -5.75 28.86
C ASP A 322 5.28 -4.32 28.81
N ALA A 323 6.14 -3.31 28.95
CA ALA A 323 5.72 -1.91 28.88
C ALA A 323 5.07 -1.54 27.54
N LEU A 324 5.66 -1.99 26.42
CA LEU A 324 5.11 -1.73 25.09
C LEU A 324 3.82 -2.52 24.85
N ALA A 325 3.78 -3.80 25.23
CA ALA A 325 2.59 -4.64 25.11
C ALA A 325 1.40 -4.08 25.91
N VAL A 326 1.64 -3.66 27.15
CA VAL A 326 0.63 -3.04 28.03
C VAL A 326 0.15 -1.71 27.46
N TYR A 327 1.05 -0.90 26.91
CA TYR A 327 0.67 0.35 26.26
C TYR A 327 -0.24 0.10 25.05
N CYS A 328 0.14 -0.81 24.13
CA CYS A 328 -0.65 -1.13 22.95
C CYS A 328 -2.05 -1.65 23.31
N GLN A 329 -2.14 -2.59 24.26
CA GLN A 329 -3.42 -3.14 24.72
C GLN A 329 -4.31 -2.08 25.39
N ASN A 330 -3.73 -1.18 26.18
CA ASN A 330 -4.48 -0.12 26.86
C ASN A 330 -4.95 0.98 25.90
N HIS A 331 -4.19 1.25 24.84
CA HIS A 331 -4.62 2.19 23.79
C HIS A 331 -5.86 1.66 23.06
N GLY A 332 -5.86 0.38 22.69
CA GLY A 332 -7.06 -0.34 22.22
C GLY A 332 -7.55 0.00 20.81
N ASN A 333 -6.97 0.99 20.13
CA ASN A 333 -7.31 1.34 18.74
C ASN A 333 -6.08 1.57 17.83
N ILE A 334 -5.00 0.82 18.06
CA ILE A 334 -3.84 0.78 17.14
C ILE A 334 -4.19 -0.17 16.00
N ARG A 335 -4.23 0.34 14.76
CA ARG A 335 -4.66 -0.42 13.57
C ARG A 335 -3.50 -0.92 12.72
N ALA A 336 -2.41 -0.17 12.70
CA ALA A 336 -1.18 -0.59 12.06
C ALA A 336 0.05 -0.13 12.85
N GLN A 337 1.16 -0.83 12.68
CA GLN A 337 2.40 -0.47 13.36
C GLN A 337 3.66 -0.96 12.61
N VAL A 338 4.77 -0.26 12.82
CA VAL A 338 6.09 -0.63 12.27
C VAL A 338 7.14 -0.71 13.38
N ASP A 339 7.84 -1.84 13.39
CA ASP A 339 9.09 -2.07 14.10
C ASP A 339 10.27 -1.74 13.19
N PHE A 340 10.95 -0.62 13.43
CA PHE A 340 12.13 -0.27 12.64
C PHE A 340 13.36 -1.01 13.16
N HIS A 341 13.97 -1.79 12.28
CA HIS A 341 15.20 -2.53 12.49
C HIS A 341 16.29 -2.08 11.50
N ALA A 342 17.50 -2.62 11.67
CA ALA A 342 18.50 -2.56 10.63
C ALA A 342 19.38 -3.82 10.65
N PHE A 343 19.77 -4.35 9.50
CA PHE A 343 19.71 -3.79 8.16
C PHE A 343 19.12 -4.84 7.22
N SER A 344 18.79 -4.47 5.97
CA SER A 344 18.71 -5.35 4.77
C SER A 344 17.88 -4.71 3.65
N GLU A 345 17.23 -3.57 3.90
CA GLU A 345 16.25 -2.96 2.99
C GLU A 345 15.10 -3.93 2.69
N LEU A 346 14.40 -4.35 3.76
CA LEU A 346 13.26 -5.27 3.67
C LEU A 346 12.04 -4.68 4.37
N ILE A 347 10.86 -5.04 3.89
CA ILE A 347 9.57 -4.80 4.54
C ILE A 347 8.96 -6.17 4.85
N LEU A 348 8.90 -6.50 6.12
CA LEU A 348 8.60 -7.83 6.62
C LEU A 348 7.19 -7.86 7.21
N GLU A 349 6.33 -8.70 6.66
CA GLU A 349 4.95 -8.88 7.10
C GLU A 349 4.78 -10.08 8.07
N PRO A 350 3.66 -10.15 8.83
CA PRO A 350 3.34 -11.33 9.61
C PRO A 350 2.93 -12.51 8.71
N ARG A 351 3.16 -13.77 9.11
CA ARG A 351 3.81 -14.18 10.35
C ARG A 351 5.28 -14.49 10.13
N GLY A 352 6.16 -14.02 11.01
CA GLY A 352 7.59 -14.29 10.96
C GLY A 352 7.96 -15.74 11.29
N TYR A 353 7.13 -16.46 12.03
CA TYR A 353 7.44 -17.82 12.46
C TYR A 353 6.99 -18.93 11.48
N THR A 354 6.27 -18.59 10.40
CA THR A 354 5.73 -19.56 9.45
C THR A 354 5.56 -18.98 8.05
N THR A 355 5.67 -19.81 7.02
CA THR A 355 5.32 -19.46 5.64
C THR A 355 3.83 -19.61 5.34
N THR A 356 3.03 -20.10 6.30
CA THR A 356 1.58 -20.22 6.12
C THR A 356 0.96 -18.83 6.06
N PRO A 357 0.35 -18.43 4.91
CA PRO A 357 -0.21 -17.11 4.77
C PRO A 357 -1.34 -16.85 5.77
N PRO A 358 -1.44 -15.62 6.31
CA PRO A 358 -2.61 -15.21 7.07
C PRO A 358 -3.89 -15.11 6.20
N PRO A 359 -5.10 -15.09 6.79
CA PRO A 359 -6.36 -14.97 6.04
C PRO A 359 -6.48 -13.67 5.21
N ASP A 360 -5.83 -12.61 5.65
CA ASP A 360 -5.75 -11.26 5.08
C ASP A 360 -4.38 -11.01 4.39
N TYR A 361 -3.76 -12.08 3.87
CA TYR A 361 -2.47 -12.01 3.17
C TYR A 361 -2.47 -11.00 2.01
N ASP A 362 -3.52 -10.95 1.20
CA ASP A 362 -3.56 -10.06 0.03
C ASP A 362 -3.47 -8.59 0.44
N GLU A 363 -4.15 -8.20 1.53
CA GLU A 363 -4.08 -6.86 2.10
C GLU A 363 -2.66 -6.57 2.64
N LEU A 364 -2.10 -7.49 3.43
CA LEU A 364 -0.76 -7.34 4.00
C LEU A 364 0.31 -7.20 2.92
N ASN A 365 0.25 -8.05 1.89
CA ASN A 365 1.21 -8.06 0.80
C ASN A 365 1.08 -6.81 -0.07
N SER A 366 -0.15 -6.41 -0.43
CA SER A 366 -0.39 -5.17 -1.20
C SER A 366 0.14 -3.94 -0.46
N LEU A 367 -0.19 -3.79 0.82
CA LEU A 367 0.28 -2.66 1.62
C LEU A 367 1.82 -2.67 1.78
N GLY A 368 2.43 -3.85 1.91
CA GLY A 368 3.89 -4.01 1.91
C GLY A 368 4.54 -3.54 0.60
N ILE A 369 3.95 -3.89 -0.54
CA ILE A 369 4.38 -3.46 -1.88
C ILE A 369 4.22 -1.94 -2.04
N ASP A 370 3.10 -1.38 -1.63
CA ASP A 370 2.85 0.07 -1.72
C ASP A 370 3.86 0.87 -0.88
N MET A 371 4.18 0.39 0.33
CA MET A 371 5.25 0.98 1.14
C MET A 371 6.62 0.89 0.46
N SER A 372 6.93 -0.23 -0.20
CA SER A 372 8.18 -0.40 -0.95
C SER A 372 8.27 0.57 -2.13
N GLN A 373 7.20 0.71 -2.91
CA GLN A 373 7.13 1.64 -4.03
C GLN A 373 7.27 3.09 -3.56
N ALA A 374 6.63 3.44 -2.44
CA ALA A 374 6.74 4.77 -1.83
C ALA A 374 8.19 5.10 -1.43
N ILE A 375 8.90 4.15 -0.80
CA ILE A 375 10.33 4.29 -0.49
C ILE A 375 11.16 4.47 -1.78
N GLN A 376 10.92 3.63 -2.78
CA GLN A 376 11.63 3.67 -4.06
C GLN A 376 11.45 5.01 -4.77
N SER A 377 10.28 5.65 -4.65
CA SER A 377 9.97 6.92 -5.32
C SER A 377 10.86 8.10 -4.90
N VAL A 378 11.48 8.04 -3.71
CA VAL A 378 12.27 9.16 -3.16
C VAL A 378 13.69 9.18 -3.72
N TYR A 379 14.42 8.06 -3.57
CA TYR A 379 15.82 7.94 -3.98
C TYR A 379 16.16 6.71 -4.84
N GLY A 380 15.15 5.94 -5.24
CA GLY A 380 15.33 4.69 -5.99
C GLY A 380 15.79 3.50 -5.16
N GLN A 381 15.70 3.57 -3.83
CA GLN A 381 16.10 2.46 -2.97
C GLN A 381 15.04 1.35 -3.04
N ASN A 382 15.48 0.12 -3.28
CA ASN A 382 14.57 -1.01 -3.46
C ASN A 382 14.46 -1.81 -2.17
N TYR A 383 13.34 -1.69 -1.47
CA TYR A 383 13.06 -2.51 -0.30
C TYR A 383 12.22 -3.72 -0.69
N THR A 384 12.71 -4.94 -0.46
CA THR A 384 11.92 -6.14 -0.80
C THR A 384 10.84 -6.35 0.25
N ALA A 385 9.58 -6.39 -0.17
CA ALA A 385 8.44 -6.70 0.69
C ALA A 385 8.11 -8.19 0.68
N GLY A 386 7.70 -8.75 1.83
CA GLY A 386 7.15 -10.10 1.93
C GLY A 386 7.43 -10.82 3.25
N ASN A 387 7.01 -12.07 3.31
CA ASN A 387 7.15 -12.90 4.51
C ASN A 387 8.63 -13.14 4.93
N PRO A 388 8.98 -12.97 6.23
CA PRO A 388 10.34 -13.16 6.75
C PRO A 388 10.98 -14.51 6.41
N CYS A 389 10.22 -15.61 6.45
CA CYS A 389 10.76 -16.93 6.12
C CYS A 389 11.25 -17.04 4.67
N ASN A 390 10.66 -16.27 3.76
CA ASN A 390 10.97 -16.32 2.34
C ASN A 390 12.11 -15.39 1.96
N ILE A 391 12.19 -14.20 2.57
CA ILE A 391 13.14 -13.14 2.14
C ILE A 391 14.22 -12.80 3.17
N LEU A 392 14.17 -13.37 4.38
CA LEU A 392 15.19 -13.21 5.42
C LEU A 392 15.50 -14.54 6.13
N TYR A 393 14.71 -14.89 7.15
CA TYR A 393 14.67 -16.16 7.86
C TYR A 393 13.44 -16.19 8.77
N CYS A 394 12.92 -17.39 9.09
CA CYS A 394 11.83 -17.52 10.05
C CYS A 394 12.28 -17.12 11.47
N ALA A 395 11.42 -16.44 12.23
CA ALA A 395 11.68 -16.05 13.61
C ALA A 395 10.42 -16.15 14.48
N SER A 396 10.57 -16.80 15.64
CA SER A 396 9.53 -16.96 16.67
C SER A 396 9.61 -15.85 17.72
N GLY A 397 8.47 -15.46 18.32
CA GLY A 397 8.45 -14.51 19.44
C GLY A 397 8.72 -13.05 19.03
N THR A 398 8.25 -12.63 17.86
CA THR A 398 8.53 -11.31 17.29
C THR A 398 7.42 -10.28 17.56
N LEU A 399 7.77 -8.99 17.49
CA LEU A 399 6.81 -7.89 17.61
C LEU A 399 5.83 -7.84 16.43
N ILE A 400 6.18 -8.32 15.24
CA ILE A 400 5.24 -8.28 14.11
C ILE A 400 4.11 -9.31 14.25
N ASP A 401 4.39 -10.45 14.90
CA ASP A 401 3.43 -11.54 15.05
C ASP A 401 2.42 -11.27 16.16
N TRP A 402 2.91 -10.85 17.33
CA TRP A 402 2.08 -10.68 18.52
C TRP A 402 0.86 -9.75 18.38
N PRO A 403 0.97 -8.50 17.87
CA PRO A 403 -0.14 -7.57 17.75
C PRO A 403 -1.13 -8.01 16.67
N TYR A 404 -0.61 -8.58 15.58
CA TYR A 404 -1.41 -9.18 14.52
C TYR A 404 -2.25 -10.34 15.08
N ASP A 405 -1.62 -11.28 15.80
CA ASP A 405 -2.31 -12.43 16.40
C ASP A 405 -3.24 -12.08 17.57
N THR A 406 -2.93 -11.01 18.30
CA THR A 406 -3.66 -10.67 19.53
C THR A 406 -4.87 -9.78 19.26
N TYR A 407 -4.74 -8.80 18.36
CA TYR A 407 -5.79 -7.81 18.13
C TYR A 407 -5.91 -7.35 16.66
N GLY A 408 -5.30 -8.06 15.70
CA GLY A 408 -5.51 -7.84 14.28
C GLY A 408 -4.87 -6.56 13.73
N SER A 409 -3.84 -6.02 14.37
CA SER A 409 -3.11 -4.88 13.82
C SER A 409 -2.22 -5.32 12.66
N LEU A 410 -2.25 -4.57 11.56
CA LEU A 410 -1.32 -4.74 10.44
C LEU A 410 0.08 -4.33 10.92
N SER A 411 0.96 -5.29 11.16
CA SER A 411 2.23 -5.04 11.85
C SER A 411 3.41 -5.44 10.99
N TYR A 412 4.29 -4.49 10.68
CA TYR A 412 5.45 -4.73 9.83
C TYR A 412 6.75 -4.53 10.59
N CYS A 413 7.81 -5.19 10.12
CA CYS A 413 9.18 -4.86 10.48
C CYS A 413 9.82 -4.26 9.23
N ILE A 414 10.46 -3.10 9.36
CA ILE A 414 11.25 -2.53 8.28
C ILE A 414 12.72 -2.66 8.66
N GLU A 415 13.45 -3.49 7.92
CA GLU A 415 14.91 -3.59 7.99
C GLU A 415 15.49 -2.47 7.13
N LEU A 416 15.99 -1.41 7.77
CA LEU A 416 16.46 -0.20 7.11
C LEU A 416 17.78 -0.41 6.34
N ARG A 417 18.27 0.67 5.72
CA ARG A 417 19.60 0.72 5.10
C ARG A 417 20.72 0.24 6.04
N PRO A 418 21.81 -0.30 5.47
CA PRO A 418 22.01 -0.62 4.06
C PRO A 418 21.44 -2.00 3.66
N SER A 419 21.34 -2.29 2.35
CA SER A 419 20.90 -3.61 1.84
C SER A 419 21.74 -4.83 2.26
N SER A 420 22.94 -4.62 2.82
CA SER A 420 23.84 -5.74 3.13
C SER A 420 24.71 -5.53 4.35
N GLY A 421 25.03 -6.67 4.97
CA GLY A 421 25.84 -6.74 6.18
C GLY A 421 27.30 -6.51 5.86
N GLY A 422 27.79 -5.33 6.22
CA GLY A 422 29.21 -5.02 6.29
C GLY A 422 29.56 -4.42 7.64
N ILE A 423 30.77 -3.87 7.76
CA ILE A 423 31.23 -3.22 9.00
C ILE A 423 30.28 -2.09 9.43
N GLY A 424 29.67 -1.40 8.47
CA GLY A 424 28.71 -0.33 8.67
C GLY A 424 27.24 -0.76 8.65
N GLY A 425 26.90 -2.07 8.61
CA GLY A 425 25.50 -2.51 8.52
C GLY A 425 24.63 -2.00 9.67
N PHE A 426 25.17 -2.01 10.90
CA PHE A 426 24.42 -1.56 12.10
C PHE A 426 24.62 -0.07 12.45
N ALA A 427 25.56 0.61 11.79
CA ALA A 427 25.71 2.07 11.78
C ALA A 427 26.30 2.47 10.43
N PRO A 428 25.46 2.70 9.42
CA PRO A 428 25.95 3.21 8.16
C PRO A 428 26.58 4.60 8.36
N PRO A 429 27.35 5.12 7.40
CA PRO A 429 27.91 6.46 7.50
C PRO A 429 26.81 7.49 7.84
N PRO A 430 27.07 8.50 8.68
CA PRO A 430 26.06 9.50 9.04
C PRO A 430 25.36 10.21 7.89
N SER A 431 25.96 10.21 6.68
CA SER A 431 25.32 10.69 5.46
C SER A 431 24.06 9.93 5.06
N GLU A 432 23.91 8.67 5.49
CA GLU A 432 22.77 7.81 5.18
C GLU A 432 21.56 8.05 6.09
N ILE A 433 21.74 8.69 7.26
CA ILE A 433 20.67 8.89 8.24
C ILE A 433 19.47 9.62 7.62
N ARG A 434 19.74 10.75 6.97
CA ARG A 434 18.69 11.60 6.40
C ARG A 434 18.02 10.96 5.18
N PRO A 435 18.74 10.45 4.16
CA PRO A 435 18.12 9.74 3.04
C PRO A 435 17.27 8.55 3.48
N CYS A 436 17.76 7.74 4.41
CA CYS A 436 17.02 6.60 4.95
C CYS A 436 15.73 7.03 5.67
N ALA A 437 15.77 8.12 6.43
CA ALA A 437 14.61 8.60 7.14
C ALA A 437 13.59 9.28 6.20
N GLU A 438 14.06 10.00 5.19
CA GLU A 438 13.24 10.66 4.17
C GLU A 438 12.49 9.66 3.29
N GLU A 439 13.15 8.59 2.84
CA GLU A 439 12.47 7.56 2.02
C GLU A 439 11.45 6.74 2.83
N ASN A 440 11.77 6.38 4.08
CA ASN A 440 10.87 5.61 4.93
C ASN A 440 9.71 6.43 5.49
N PHE A 441 9.79 7.76 5.44
CA PHE A 441 8.66 8.63 5.77
C PHE A 441 7.51 8.47 4.77
N GLU A 442 7.78 8.18 3.50
CA GLU A 442 6.73 7.95 2.51
C GLU A 442 5.99 6.62 2.76
N ALA A 443 6.69 5.55 3.16
CA ALA A 443 6.04 4.32 3.62
C ALA A 443 5.12 4.55 4.84
N VAL A 444 5.53 5.43 5.76
CA VAL A 444 4.70 5.84 6.91
C VAL A 444 3.42 6.55 6.47
N LEU A 445 3.49 7.41 5.44
CA LEU A 445 2.31 8.05 4.89
C LEU A 445 1.36 7.05 4.22
N VAL A 446 1.89 6.08 3.47
CA VAL A 446 1.09 4.98 2.91
C VAL A 446 0.34 4.23 3.99
N MET A 447 1.02 3.83 5.07
CA MET A 447 0.38 3.13 6.19
C MET A 447 -0.67 3.99 6.90
N ILE A 448 -0.42 5.29 7.07
CA ILE A 448 -1.42 6.21 7.62
C ILE A 448 -2.65 6.27 6.72
N ASP A 449 -2.46 6.40 5.41
CA ASP A 449 -3.57 6.48 4.45
C ASP A 449 -4.38 5.18 4.41
N HIS A 450 -3.70 4.02 4.47
CA HIS A 450 -4.36 2.72 4.58
C HIS A 450 -5.29 2.66 5.80
N VAL A 451 -4.79 3.05 6.98
CA VAL A 451 -5.57 3.05 8.23
C VAL A 451 -6.71 4.09 8.22
N LEU A 452 -6.63 5.12 7.38
CA LEU A 452 -7.72 6.08 7.18
C LEU A 452 -8.82 5.55 6.24
N ASN A 453 -8.50 4.59 5.38
CA ASN A 453 -9.43 3.96 4.45
C ASN A 453 -10.09 2.72 5.09
N THR A 454 -10.97 2.97 6.06
CA THR A 454 -11.59 1.92 6.91
C THR A 454 -12.83 1.25 6.31
N MET A 455 -13.22 1.66 5.10
CA MET A 455 -14.30 1.07 4.31
C MET A 455 -13.90 1.13 2.84
N SER A 456 -14.25 0.11 2.07
CA SER A 456 -14.10 0.12 0.60
C SER A 456 -15.46 0.15 -0.08
N ILE A 457 -15.47 0.76 -1.28
CA ILE A 457 -16.59 0.72 -2.21
C ILE A 457 -16.08 0.07 -3.49
N ASP A 458 -16.77 -0.95 -3.97
CA ASP A 458 -16.46 -1.67 -5.20
C ASP A 458 -17.69 -1.68 -6.15
N ILE A 459 -17.42 -1.76 -7.46
CA ILE A 459 -18.45 -1.92 -8.49
C ILE A 459 -18.12 -3.22 -9.25
N PRO A 460 -18.66 -4.39 -8.84
CA PRO A 460 -18.22 -5.67 -9.37
C PRO A 460 -18.39 -5.82 -10.89
N GLY A 461 -19.38 -5.16 -11.48
CA GLY A 461 -19.62 -5.16 -12.93
C GLY A 461 -18.93 -4.02 -13.69
N GLY A 462 -18.05 -3.27 -13.02
CA GLY A 462 -17.48 -2.03 -13.54
C GLY A 462 -18.46 -0.84 -13.49
N ALA A 463 -17.90 0.37 -13.47
CA ALA A 463 -18.69 1.59 -13.57
C ALA A 463 -19.34 1.68 -14.96
N PRO A 464 -20.63 2.05 -15.09
CA PRO A 464 -21.26 2.23 -16.39
C PRO A 464 -20.51 3.26 -17.24
N SER A 465 -20.02 2.85 -18.41
CA SER A 465 -19.47 3.75 -19.43
C SER A 465 -20.53 4.29 -20.38
N VAL A 466 -21.74 3.72 -20.33
CA VAL A 466 -22.88 4.07 -21.18
C VAL A 466 -24.14 4.21 -20.32
N VAL A 467 -24.92 5.26 -20.57
CA VAL A 467 -26.20 5.52 -19.92
C VAL A 467 -27.29 5.85 -20.95
N SER A 468 -28.54 5.59 -20.63
CA SER A 468 -29.66 5.81 -21.56
C SER A 468 -30.13 7.28 -21.54
N ASN A 469 -30.63 7.74 -22.70
CA ASN A 469 -31.31 9.02 -22.82
C ASN A 469 -32.79 8.98 -22.40
N ALA A 470 -33.38 7.80 -22.30
CA ALA A 470 -34.80 7.60 -21.99
C ALA A 470 -35.02 6.94 -20.62
N ASP A 471 -34.15 6.00 -20.25
CA ASP A 471 -34.29 5.17 -19.06
C ASP A 471 -33.19 5.44 -18.02
N SER A 472 -33.48 5.11 -16.76
CA SER A 472 -32.47 5.13 -15.70
C SER A 472 -31.51 3.95 -15.82
N THR A 473 -30.22 4.18 -15.62
CA THR A 473 -29.20 3.13 -15.59
C THR A 473 -28.93 2.67 -14.15
N THR A 474 -29.07 1.37 -13.87
CA THR A 474 -28.80 0.79 -12.55
C THR A 474 -27.56 -0.09 -12.55
N PHE A 475 -26.77 -0.06 -11.48
CA PHE A 475 -25.59 -0.93 -11.34
C PHE A 475 -25.35 -1.35 -9.88
N SER A 476 -24.68 -2.49 -9.72
CA SER A 476 -24.39 -3.10 -8.41
C SER A 476 -23.20 -2.43 -7.74
N VAL A 477 -23.29 -2.19 -6.44
CA VAL A 477 -22.22 -1.64 -5.61
C VAL A 477 -22.02 -2.53 -4.40
N GLN A 478 -20.78 -2.82 -4.04
CA GLN A 478 -20.44 -3.47 -2.79
C GLN A 478 -19.75 -2.48 -1.86
N ILE A 479 -20.15 -2.46 -0.58
CA ILE A 479 -19.52 -1.67 0.46
C ILE A 479 -19.09 -2.61 1.57
N SER A 480 -17.78 -2.72 1.76
CA SER A 480 -17.16 -3.61 2.75
C SER A 480 -16.69 -2.82 3.97
N ASN A 481 -16.70 -3.50 5.12
CA ASN A 481 -16.13 -3.02 6.36
C ASN A 481 -14.67 -3.50 6.42
N ASP A 482 -13.74 -2.57 6.26
CA ASP A 482 -12.30 -2.84 6.29
C ASP A 482 -11.66 -2.25 7.58
N GLY A 483 -12.46 -2.14 8.63
CA GLY A 483 -12.05 -1.60 9.93
C GLY A 483 -13.01 -0.59 10.54
N GLU A 484 -14.02 -0.15 9.80
CA GLU A 484 -15.12 0.70 10.27
C GLU A 484 -16.45 0.25 9.66
N GLU A 485 -17.49 0.20 10.50
CA GLU A 485 -18.81 -0.22 10.04
C GLU A 485 -19.48 0.93 9.26
N PRO A 486 -19.90 0.70 8.01
CA PRO A 486 -20.67 1.67 7.24
C PRO A 486 -21.96 2.05 7.97
N ILE A 487 -22.23 3.35 8.12
CA ILE A 487 -23.48 3.82 8.72
C ILE A 487 -24.62 3.54 7.74
N PRO A 488 -25.64 2.75 8.15
CA PRO A 488 -26.77 2.45 7.29
C PRO A 488 -27.46 3.71 6.76
N GLY A 489 -27.69 3.76 5.45
CA GLY A 489 -28.38 4.88 4.79
C GLY A 489 -27.51 6.12 4.53
N THR A 490 -26.18 6.02 4.69
CA THR A 490 -25.24 7.09 4.32
C THR A 490 -24.56 6.91 2.96
N ALA A 491 -24.68 5.73 2.35
CA ALA A 491 -24.21 5.48 1.00
C ALA A 491 -24.90 6.42 0.00
N ARG A 492 -24.13 7.15 -0.80
CA ARG A 492 -24.59 8.12 -1.80
C ARG A 492 -23.96 7.88 -3.16
N LEU A 493 -24.75 8.11 -4.20
CA LEU A 493 -24.30 8.34 -5.56
C LEU A 493 -24.34 9.85 -5.79
N HIS A 494 -23.24 10.38 -6.28
CA HIS A 494 -23.09 11.78 -6.67
C HIS A 494 -22.98 11.83 -8.18
N TYR A 495 -23.85 12.57 -8.87
CA TYR A 495 -23.82 12.65 -10.34
C TYR A 495 -24.13 14.05 -10.88
N ARG A 496 -23.73 14.34 -12.12
CA ARG A 496 -24.05 15.56 -12.88
C ARG A 496 -23.95 15.29 -14.39
N SER A 497 -24.53 16.14 -15.23
CA SER A 497 -24.58 15.89 -16.69
C SER A 497 -23.36 16.37 -17.48
N SER A 498 -22.76 17.52 -17.18
CA SER A 498 -21.58 18.07 -17.87
C SER A 498 -20.92 19.18 -17.04
N GLY A 499 -20.30 18.83 -15.91
CA GLY A 499 -19.73 19.80 -14.98
C GLY A 499 -20.78 20.50 -14.08
N GLY A 500 -20.28 21.31 -13.13
CA GLY A 500 -21.13 21.99 -12.15
C GLY A 500 -21.25 21.26 -10.81
N ALA A 501 -22.30 21.56 -10.04
CA ALA A 501 -22.53 20.93 -8.73
C ALA A 501 -23.12 19.53 -8.89
N PHE A 502 -22.65 18.58 -8.07
CA PHE A 502 -23.21 17.24 -8.03
C PHE A 502 -24.60 17.23 -7.39
N THR A 503 -25.46 16.38 -7.94
CA THR A 503 -26.72 15.95 -7.33
C THR A 503 -26.45 14.65 -6.57
N GLU A 504 -27.06 14.49 -5.39
CA GLU A 504 -26.86 13.32 -4.54
C GLU A 504 -28.14 12.48 -4.45
N THR A 505 -28.01 11.16 -4.63
CA THR A 505 -29.07 10.17 -4.38
C THR A 505 -28.56 9.09 -3.42
N ALA A 506 -29.46 8.49 -2.65
CA ALA A 506 -29.11 7.36 -1.78
C ALA A 506 -29.00 6.08 -2.61
N LEU A 507 -28.08 5.19 -2.24
CA LEU A 507 -28.05 3.83 -2.76
C LEU A 507 -29.12 2.97 -2.08
N ASP A 508 -29.68 2.04 -2.84
CA ASP A 508 -30.63 1.05 -2.34
C ASP A 508 -29.89 -0.13 -1.71
N TRP A 509 -30.11 -0.38 -0.43
CA TRP A 509 -29.47 -1.51 0.26
C TRP A 509 -30.17 -2.83 -0.05
N LEU A 510 -29.43 -3.78 -0.63
CA LEU A 510 -29.94 -5.08 -1.03
C LEU A 510 -29.68 -6.18 0.01
N GLY A 511 -28.80 -5.93 0.98
CA GLY A 511 -28.47 -6.85 2.07
C GLY A 511 -26.99 -7.23 2.12
N GLY A 512 -26.48 -7.42 3.33
CA GLY A 512 -25.04 -7.61 3.55
C GLY A 512 -24.26 -6.37 3.09
N ALA A 513 -23.18 -6.59 2.33
CA ALA A 513 -22.39 -5.56 1.69
C ALA A 513 -22.99 -5.04 0.38
N ASN A 514 -24.12 -5.58 -0.11
CA ASN A 514 -24.63 -5.27 -1.45
C ASN A 514 -25.60 -4.10 -1.46
N TYR A 515 -25.41 -3.23 -2.45
CA TYR A 515 -26.20 -2.05 -2.74
C TYR A 515 -26.47 -1.94 -4.25
N GLN A 516 -27.45 -1.12 -4.61
CA GLN A 516 -27.73 -0.72 -5.99
C GLN A 516 -27.68 0.80 -6.11
N ALA A 517 -26.97 1.28 -7.12
CA ALA A 517 -26.96 2.68 -7.53
C ALA A 517 -27.82 2.86 -8.77
N THR A 518 -28.48 4.03 -8.88
CA THR A 518 -29.34 4.38 -10.02
C THR A 518 -28.98 5.77 -10.53
N LEU A 519 -28.44 5.83 -11.74
CA LEU A 519 -28.26 7.05 -12.51
C LEU A 519 -29.57 7.38 -13.25
N PRO A 520 -30.01 8.64 -13.31
CA PRO A 520 -31.14 9.02 -14.14
C PRO A 520 -30.79 8.92 -15.63
N ALA A 521 -31.80 9.08 -16.49
CA ALA A 521 -31.56 9.36 -17.89
C ALA A 521 -30.87 10.72 -18.06
N PHE A 522 -30.08 10.86 -19.12
CA PHE A 522 -29.36 12.09 -19.45
C PHE A 522 -29.64 12.50 -20.90
N ASP A 523 -29.56 13.79 -21.23
CA ASP A 523 -29.79 14.24 -22.60
C ASP A 523 -28.60 13.86 -23.52
N CYS A 524 -28.87 13.57 -24.80
CA CYS A 524 -27.81 13.28 -25.76
C CYS A 524 -26.78 14.41 -25.85
N GLY A 525 -25.50 14.05 -26.03
CA GLY A 525 -24.39 15.01 -26.08
C GLY A 525 -23.96 15.59 -24.73
N SER A 526 -24.60 15.21 -23.63
CA SER A 526 -24.04 15.43 -22.29
C SER A 526 -22.90 14.44 -21.99
N ASN A 527 -22.12 14.72 -20.94
CA ASN A 527 -20.98 13.90 -20.50
C ASN A 527 -21.13 13.59 -19.01
N PRO A 528 -22.08 12.69 -18.64
CA PRO A 528 -22.38 12.40 -17.26
C PRO A 528 -21.15 12.02 -16.44
N GLU A 529 -21.02 12.64 -15.28
CA GLU A 529 -19.93 12.41 -14.33
C GLU A 529 -20.51 11.94 -13.01
N PHE A 530 -19.93 10.91 -12.40
CA PHE A 530 -20.40 10.39 -11.11
C PHE A 530 -19.32 9.78 -10.21
N PHE A 531 -19.61 9.68 -8.92
CA PHE A 531 -18.80 8.96 -7.93
C PHE A 531 -19.68 8.47 -6.76
N LEU A 532 -19.16 7.56 -5.95
CA LEU A 532 -19.84 6.98 -4.79
C LEU A 532 -19.20 7.46 -3.49
N SER A 533 -19.98 7.54 -2.41
CA SER A 533 -19.46 7.77 -1.06
C SER A 533 -20.24 7.04 0.02
N VAL A 534 -19.61 6.70 1.14
CA VAL A 534 -20.28 6.17 2.35
C VAL A 534 -19.61 6.68 3.61
N GLN A 535 -20.39 6.91 4.67
CA GLN A 535 -19.89 7.37 5.96
C GLN A 535 -19.82 6.21 6.94
N GLY A 536 -18.77 6.16 7.75
CA GLY A 536 -18.53 5.12 8.74
C GLY A 536 -18.90 5.58 10.16
N ASN A 537 -19.09 4.62 11.07
CA ASN A 537 -19.58 4.87 12.43
C ASN A 537 -18.54 5.48 13.39
N ALA A 538 -17.27 5.50 13.02
CA ALA A 538 -16.16 6.13 13.73
C ALA A 538 -15.76 7.49 13.10
N GLY A 539 -16.46 7.92 12.05
CA GLY A 539 -16.31 9.22 11.40
C GLY A 539 -15.48 9.21 10.12
N GLY A 540 -15.06 8.03 9.62
CA GLY A 540 -14.43 7.87 8.32
C GLY A 540 -15.41 8.07 7.16
N GLU A 541 -14.90 8.40 5.98
CA GLU A 541 -15.67 8.46 4.73
C GLU A 541 -14.89 7.73 3.64
N ALA A 542 -15.54 6.78 2.99
CA ALA A 542 -14.99 6.15 1.79
C ALA A 542 -15.63 6.74 0.54
N ARG A 543 -14.85 6.84 -0.53
CA ARG A 543 -15.28 7.32 -1.85
C ARG A 543 -14.72 6.45 -2.95
N LEU A 544 -15.45 6.37 -4.06
CA LEU A 544 -14.99 5.72 -5.28
C LEU A 544 -15.34 6.59 -6.50
N PRO A 545 -14.34 7.10 -7.25
CA PRO A 545 -12.89 6.96 -7.00
C PRO A 545 -12.44 7.62 -5.68
N VAL A 546 -11.32 7.16 -5.09
CA VAL A 546 -10.82 7.67 -3.79
C VAL A 546 -10.52 9.17 -3.85
N ALA A 547 -10.05 9.67 -4.99
CA ALA A 547 -9.75 11.09 -5.20
C ALA A 547 -10.99 11.97 -5.48
N ALA A 548 -12.20 11.42 -5.47
CA ALA A 548 -13.43 12.17 -5.70
C ALA A 548 -13.60 13.33 -4.69
N PRO A 549 -14.10 14.51 -5.14
CA PRO A 549 -14.70 14.78 -6.44
C PRO A 549 -13.68 15.30 -7.48
N THR A 550 -12.38 15.15 -7.25
CA THR A 550 -11.34 15.58 -8.20
C THR A 550 -11.26 14.64 -9.39
N GLU A 551 -11.42 13.34 -9.13
CA GLU A 551 -11.59 12.29 -10.13
C GLU A 551 -12.99 11.70 -10.01
N VAL A 552 -13.57 11.32 -11.15
CA VAL A 552 -14.93 10.81 -11.28
C VAL A 552 -14.98 9.77 -12.40
N PHE A 553 -16.01 8.93 -12.36
CA PHE A 553 -16.39 8.12 -13.51
C PHE A 553 -17.12 8.98 -14.54
N GLU A 554 -16.93 8.66 -15.81
CA GLU A 554 -17.58 9.32 -16.94
C GLU A 554 -18.37 8.27 -17.75
N ALA A 555 -19.50 8.69 -18.31
CA ALA A 555 -20.31 7.87 -19.21
C ALA A 555 -20.71 8.66 -20.44
N ILE A 556 -21.00 7.95 -21.54
CA ILE A 556 -21.66 8.52 -22.73
C ILE A 556 -23.16 8.22 -22.70
N VAL A 557 -23.95 9.12 -23.25
CA VAL A 557 -25.41 8.94 -23.37
C VAL A 557 -25.73 8.29 -24.71
N ILE A 558 -26.65 7.31 -24.72
CA ILE A 558 -27.14 6.64 -25.93
C ILE A 558 -28.68 6.54 -25.92
N SER A 559 -29.28 6.48 -27.10
CA SER A 559 -30.71 6.22 -27.32
C SER A 559 -30.98 4.81 -27.80
N ASP A 560 -30.11 4.30 -28.67
CA ASP A 560 -30.17 2.96 -29.21
C ASP A 560 -28.77 2.36 -29.32
N GLN A 561 -28.69 1.04 -29.20
CA GLN A 561 -27.45 0.28 -29.37
C GLN A 561 -27.70 -0.91 -30.28
N GLU A 562 -27.12 -0.82 -31.48
CA GLU A 562 -27.06 -1.94 -32.40
C GLU A 562 -25.92 -2.87 -31.98
N ILE A 563 -26.24 -4.12 -31.65
CA ILE A 563 -25.25 -5.15 -31.32
C ILE A 563 -25.19 -6.15 -32.47
N VAL A 564 -24.05 -6.18 -33.17
CA VAL A 564 -23.83 -7.09 -34.31
C VAL A 564 -23.13 -8.38 -33.88
N PHE A 565 -22.35 -8.32 -32.80
CA PHE A 565 -21.73 -9.50 -32.21
C PHE A 565 -21.57 -9.29 -30.71
N ASP A 566 -21.99 -10.27 -29.92
CA ASP A 566 -21.85 -10.30 -28.47
C ASP A 566 -21.50 -11.73 -28.07
N ASP A 567 -20.24 -11.92 -27.69
CA ASP A 567 -19.70 -13.20 -27.25
C ASP A 567 -19.14 -13.05 -25.85
N ASN A 568 -19.89 -13.58 -24.88
CA ASN A 568 -19.54 -13.59 -23.47
C ASN A 568 -18.73 -14.83 -23.05
N GLY A 569 -18.09 -15.55 -23.99
CA GLY A 569 -17.17 -16.64 -23.64
C GLY A 569 -17.84 -17.95 -23.19
N GLU A 570 -19.17 -18.01 -23.11
CA GLU A 570 -19.88 -19.19 -22.61
C GLU A 570 -20.12 -20.28 -23.67
N THR A 571 -20.16 -19.89 -24.95
CA THR A 571 -20.37 -20.83 -26.05
C THR A 571 -19.58 -20.41 -27.28
N ASP A 572 -19.01 -21.37 -28.00
CA ASP A 572 -18.29 -21.08 -29.23
C ASP A 572 -19.25 -20.59 -30.33
N LEU A 573 -19.20 -19.30 -30.64
CA LEU A 573 -19.99 -18.65 -31.70
C LEU A 573 -19.35 -18.76 -33.10
N GLY A 574 -18.40 -19.69 -33.29
CA GLY A 574 -17.76 -19.97 -34.58
C GLY A 574 -16.35 -19.41 -34.69
N TRP A 575 -15.64 -19.32 -33.56
CA TRP A 575 -14.23 -18.97 -33.53
C TRP A 575 -13.39 -20.07 -34.17
N THR A 576 -12.22 -19.67 -34.65
CA THR A 576 -11.25 -20.58 -35.25
C THR A 576 -9.90 -20.39 -34.61
N THR A 577 -9.28 -21.50 -34.21
CA THR A 577 -7.95 -21.51 -33.59
C THR A 577 -6.91 -21.98 -34.62
N SER A 578 -5.76 -21.32 -34.63
CA SER A 578 -4.63 -21.65 -35.51
C SER A 578 -3.32 -21.19 -34.88
N GLY A 579 -2.17 -21.41 -35.51
CA GLY A 579 -0.89 -21.01 -34.93
C GLY A 579 0.29 -21.83 -35.44
N SER A 580 1.46 -21.50 -34.93
CA SER A 580 2.70 -22.27 -35.14
C SER A 580 3.25 -22.88 -33.85
N ALA A 581 2.70 -22.52 -32.69
CA ALA A 581 3.10 -23.06 -31.40
C ALA A 581 2.94 -24.59 -31.36
N VAL A 582 3.81 -25.23 -30.59
CA VAL A 582 3.80 -26.69 -30.40
C VAL A 582 2.80 -27.08 -29.30
N ASP A 583 2.59 -26.20 -28.32
CA ASP A 583 1.61 -26.33 -27.24
C ASP A 583 0.90 -24.98 -26.98
N GLY A 584 -0.08 -24.95 -26.09
CA GLY A 584 -0.79 -23.72 -25.72
C GLY A 584 -2.04 -23.36 -26.54
N PRO A 585 -2.77 -24.28 -27.20
CA PRO A 585 -3.87 -23.89 -28.08
C PRO A 585 -4.95 -23.11 -27.32
N TRP A 586 -5.69 -22.28 -28.05
CA TRP A 586 -6.88 -21.64 -27.50
C TRP A 586 -7.98 -22.67 -27.24
N ASP A 587 -8.47 -22.72 -26.01
CA ASP A 587 -9.57 -23.55 -25.55
C ASP A 587 -10.65 -22.67 -24.89
N LEU A 588 -11.91 -23.02 -25.12
CA LEU A 588 -13.05 -22.39 -24.47
C LEU A 588 -13.42 -23.18 -23.21
N GLY A 589 -13.48 -22.52 -22.06
CA GLY A 589 -13.98 -23.17 -20.84
C GLY A 589 -13.81 -22.35 -19.57
N VAL A 590 -14.24 -22.95 -18.45
CA VAL A 590 -14.05 -22.38 -17.11
C VAL A 590 -12.56 -22.37 -16.78
N PRO A 591 -11.99 -21.26 -16.29
CA PRO A 591 -10.59 -21.22 -15.93
C PRO A 591 -10.20 -22.30 -14.91
N ALA A 592 -9.13 -23.02 -15.20
CA ALA A 592 -8.58 -24.09 -14.37
C ALA A 592 -7.18 -23.69 -13.87
N GLY A 593 -6.79 -24.18 -12.68
CA GLY A 593 -5.45 -23.91 -12.13
C GLY A 593 -5.39 -22.76 -11.11
N GLY A 594 -6.41 -21.90 -11.06
CA GLY A 594 -6.56 -20.89 -10.00
C GLY A 594 -5.53 -19.76 -10.06
N GLY A 595 -4.86 -19.57 -11.19
CA GLY A 595 -3.87 -18.51 -11.41
C GLY A 595 -2.44 -18.86 -11.00
N ASP A 596 -2.17 -20.11 -10.63
CA ASP A 596 -0.88 -20.55 -10.08
C ASP A 596 0.31 -20.37 -11.05
N ARG A 597 0.06 -20.25 -12.36
CA ARG A 597 1.11 -20.06 -13.39
C ARG A 597 0.96 -18.76 -14.18
N GLY A 598 0.12 -17.84 -13.72
CA GLY A 598 -0.21 -16.59 -14.41
C GLY A 598 -1.43 -16.71 -15.32
N ASP A 599 -2.12 -17.85 -15.29
CA ASP A 599 -3.42 -18.08 -15.91
C ASP A 599 -4.51 -17.22 -15.22
N PRO A 600 -5.63 -16.91 -15.89
CA PRO A 600 -6.75 -16.26 -15.23
C PRO A 600 -7.34 -17.16 -14.14
N PRO A 601 -7.47 -16.71 -12.88
CA PRO A 601 -8.10 -17.50 -11.81
C PRO A 601 -9.63 -17.59 -11.94
N ALA A 602 -10.22 -16.68 -12.70
CA ALA A 602 -11.64 -16.58 -13.01
C ALA A 602 -11.81 -15.90 -14.38
N ASP A 603 -12.99 -16.03 -14.97
CA ASP A 603 -13.39 -15.32 -16.19
C ASP A 603 -13.58 -13.82 -15.92
N ALA A 604 -13.70 -13.00 -16.96
CA ALA A 604 -13.63 -11.55 -16.79
C ALA A 604 -14.90 -10.96 -16.19
N ASP A 605 -16.07 -11.52 -16.54
CA ASP A 605 -17.38 -10.98 -16.17
C ASP A 605 -18.15 -11.84 -15.13
N GLY A 606 -17.58 -12.97 -14.73
CA GLY A 606 -18.14 -13.89 -13.73
C GLY A 606 -19.29 -14.75 -14.26
N SER A 607 -19.47 -14.82 -15.58
CA SER A 607 -20.43 -15.71 -16.25
C SER A 607 -20.00 -17.18 -16.25
N GLY A 608 -18.69 -17.44 -16.19
CA GLY A 608 -18.08 -18.70 -15.79
C GLY A 608 -16.96 -19.22 -16.70
N SER A 609 -17.02 -18.95 -18.01
CA SER A 609 -16.13 -19.50 -19.04
C SER A 609 -15.59 -18.40 -19.94
N CYS A 610 -14.37 -18.58 -20.43
CA CYS A 610 -13.76 -17.68 -21.40
C CYS A 610 -12.81 -18.45 -22.35
N TRP A 611 -12.25 -17.75 -23.35
CA TRP A 611 -11.20 -18.31 -24.18
C TRP A 611 -9.85 -18.19 -23.46
N LEU A 612 -9.09 -19.29 -23.41
CA LEU A 612 -7.88 -19.42 -22.62
C LEU A 612 -6.82 -20.20 -23.40
N THR A 613 -5.53 -19.92 -23.19
CA THR A 613 -4.43 -20.76 -23.69
C THR A 613 -4.23 -21.99 -22.81
N ASP A 614 -4.30 -23.19 -23.39
CA ASP A 614 -4.13 -24.52 -22.74
C ASP A 614 -4.73 -24.61 -21.32
N ASN A 615 -6.07 -24.52 -21.27
CA ASN A 615 -6.88 -24.45 -20.04
C ASN A 615 -6.88 -25.77 -19.23
N VAL A 616 -5.74 -26.13 -18.66
CA VAL A 616 -5.49 -27.36 -17.91
C VAL A 616 -4.60 -27.09 -16.70
N ASP A 617 -5.08 -27.47 -15.51
CA ASP A 617 -4.34 -27.34 -14.25
C ASP A 617 -2.90 -27.89 -14.33
N GLY A 618 -1.94 -26.99 -14.16
CA GLY A 618 -0.50 -27.28 -14.09
C GLY A 618 0.25 -27.42 -15.42
N ASN A 619 -0.41 -27.35 -16.58
CA ASN A 619 0.25 -27.41 -17.90
C ASN A 619 0.04 -26.18 -18.79
N SER A 620 -0.71 -25.17 -18.35
CA SER A 620 -0.90 -23.96 -19.15
C SER A 620 0.46 -23.34 -19.49
N ASP A 621 0.73 -23.29 -20.80
CA ASP A 621 1.86 -22.59 -21.41
C ASP A 621 1.71 -22.55 -22.95
N VAL A 622 2.02 -21.42 -23.57
CA VAL A 622 2.26 -21.36 -25.02
C VAL A 622 3.73 -21.65 -25.26
N ASP A 623 4.04 -22.63 -26.11
CA ASP A 623 5.43 -23.08 -26.35
C ASP A 623 5.83 -22.98 -27.84
N ASP A 624 7.02 -22.44 -28.09
CA ASP A 624 7.76 -22.53 -29.37
C ASP A 624 6.99 -22.00 -30.60
N GLY A 625 6.18 -20.94 -30.42
CA GLY A 625 5.51 -20.28 -31.53
C GLY A 625 4.42 -19.30 -31.10
N GLN A 626 3.38 -19.18 -31.92
CA GLN A 626 2.23 -18.33 -31.60
C GLN A 626 0.94 -19.14 -31.73
N VAL A 627 -0.05 -18.78 -30.92
CA VAL A 627 -1.43 -19.27 -31.00
C VAL A 627 -2.37 -18.12 -31.31
N ILE A 628 -3.30 -18.37 -32.23
CA ILE A 628 -4.15 -17.36 -32.85
C ILE A 628 -5.61 -17.78 -32.73
N LEU A 629 -6.41 -16.97 -32.04
CA LEU A 629 -7.86 -17.07 -31.97
C LEU A 629 -8.47 -16.06 -32.94
N THR A 630 -9.25 -16.50 -33.92
CA THR A 630 -9.84 -15.63 -34.95
C THR A 630 -11.36 -15.74 -34.97
N SER A 631 -12.03 -14.60 -34.98
CA SER A 631 -13.49 -14.48 -34.97
C SER A 631 -14.17 -15.12 -36.19
N PRO A 632 -15.48 -15.38 -36.13
CA PRO A 632 -16.30 -15.54 -37.33
C PRO A 632 -16.27 -14.27 -38.19
N ILE A 633 -16.89 -14.34 -39.39
CA ILE A 633 -17.09 -13.15 -40.22
C ILE A 633 -18.19 -12.30 -39.59
N LEU A 634 -17.90 -11.03 -39.35
CA LEU A 634 -18.82 -10.04 -38.80
C LEU A 634 -19.13 -8.96 -39.84
N ASP A 635 -20.29 -8.31 -39.71
CA ASP A 635 -20.71 -7.22 -40.58
C ASP A 635 -20.50 -5.87 -39.88
N THR A 636 -19.72 -4.98 -40.50
CA THR A 636 -19.48 -3.60 -40.05
C THR A 636 -19.77 -2.62 -41.18
N SER A 637 -20.49 -3.03 -42.22
CA SER A 637 -20.62 -2.27 -43.46
C SER A 637 -21.30 -0.91 -43.30
N ASP A 638 -22.08 -0.72 -42.23
CA ASP A 638 -22.75 0.54 -41.91
C ASP A 638 -21.85 1.58 -41.22
N GLY A 639 -20.62 1.21 -40.83
CA GLY A 639 -19.67 2.09 -40.13
C GLY A 639 -20.13 2.49 -38.73
N GLY A 640 -19.27 3.19 -37.98
CA GLY A 640 -19.59 3.71 -36.64
C GLY A 640 -19.57 2.66 -35.52
N PHE A 641 -19.04 1.46 -35.78
CA PHE A 641 -18.97 0.38 -34.79
C PHE A 641 -17.76 0.52 -33.86
N THR A 642 -18.00 0.25 -32.59
CA THR A 642 -16.98 0.04 -31.56
C THR A 642 -16.79 -1.45 -31.30
N LEU A 643 -15.53 -1.89 -31.34
CA LEU A 643 -15.11 -3.21 -30.90
C LEU A 643 -14.61 -3.11 -29.45
N ALA A 644 -15.22 -3.85 -28.53
CA ALA A 644 -14.80 -3.99 -27.15
C ALA A 644 -14.48 -5.45 -26.83
N TYR A 645 -13.52 -5.69 -25.94
CA TYR A 645 -13.19 -7.03 -25.44
C TYR A 645 -12.47 -6.94 -24.10
N TRP A 646 -12.57 -8.00 -23.30
CA TRP A 646 -11.67 -8.27 -22.19
C TRP A 646 -10.50 -9.11 -22.67
N ARG A 647 -9.30 -8.79 -22.19
CA ARG A 647 -8.12 -9.62 -22.39
C ARG A 647 -7.33 -9.79 -21.10
N TRP A 648 -6.67 -10.94 -21.01
CA TRP A 648 -5.65 -11.27 -20.02
C TRP A 648 -4.37 -11.64 -20.75
N PHE A 649 -3.23 -11.19 -20.24
CA PHE A 649 -1.93 -11.62 -20.74
C PHE A 649 -0.89 -11.63 -19.61
N SER A 650 -0.18 -12.75 -19.47
CA SER A 650 0.93 -12.92 -18.54
C SER A 650 2.11 -13.55 -19.26
N ASN A 651 3.30 -12.98 -19.09
CA ASN A 651 4.57 -13.57 -19.53
C ASN A 651 5.68 -13.44 -18.46
N VAL A 652 5.28 -13.26 -17.19
CA VAL A 652 6.19 -12.87 -16.10
C VAL A 652 6.90 -14.03 -15.41
N ALA A 653 6.56 -15.27 -15.79
CA ALA A 653 7.17 -16.48 -15.27
C ALA A 653 7.96 -17.22 -16.37
N GLY A 654 8.67 -18.30 -16.00
CA GLY A 654 9.42 -19.13 -16.94
C GLY A 654 10.93 -18.89 -16.98
N GLY A 655 11.58 -19.46 -17.99
CA GLY A 655 13.03 -19.42 -18.19
C GLY A 655 13.57 -18.09 -18.72
N ALA A 656 12.73 -17.29 -19.38
CA ALA A 656 13.06 -15.95 -19.82
C ALA A 656 11.84 -15.01 -19.78
N PRO A 657 11.32 -14.69 -18.59
CA PRO A 657 10.11 -13.89 -18.45
C PRO A 657 10.28 -12.49 -19.03
N ASN A 658 9.16 -11.89 -19.44
CA ASN A 658 9.06 -10.56 -20.03
C ASN A 658 9.72 -10.40 -21.42
N GLU A 659 9.71 -11.44 -22.25
CA GLU A 659 10.24 -11.39 -23.61
C GLU A 659 9.16 -11.40 -24.71
N ASP A 660 7.93 -11.81 -24.37
CA ASP A 660 6.90 -12.14 -25.36
C ASP A 660 5.70 -11.18 -25.34
N VAL A 661 4.90 -11.17 -26.41
CA VAL A 661 3.82 -10.18 -26.59
C VAL A 661 2.48 -10.83 -26.90
N PHE A 662 1.42 -10.10 -26.55
CA PHE A 662 0.06 -10.37 -27.01
C PHE A 662 -0.36 -9.30 -28.01
N THR A 663 -0.86 -9.71 -29.16
CA THR A 663 -1.22 -8.79 -30.26
C THR A 663 -2.67 -8.99 -30.67
N VAL A 664 -3.41 -7.88 -30.79
CA VAL A 664 -4.77 -7.88 -31.34
C VAL A 664 -4.79 -7.22 -32.70
N GLN A 665 -5.45 -7.86 -33.67
CA GLN A 665 -5.51 -7.38 -35.04
C GLN A 665 -6.92 -7.48 -35.62
N ALA A 666 -7.23 -6.55 -36.51
CA ALA A 666 -8.48 -6.52 -37.27
C ALA A 666 -8.23 -6.63 -38.79
N SER A 667 -9.24 -7.07 -39.52
CA SER A 667 -9.24 -7.21 -40.97
C SER A 667 -10.60 -6.81 -41.54
N ASP A 668 -10.60 -6.04 -42.62
CA ASP A 668 -11.77 -5.65 -43.41
C ASP A 668 -11.93 -6.48 -44.70
N ASP A 669 -11.01 -7.41 -44.98
CA ASP A 669 -10.94 -8.19 -46.23
C ASP A 669 -10.96 -9.71 -46.00
N ASN A 670 -11.64 -10.14 -44.92
CA ASN A 670 -11.76 -11.54 -44.51
C ASN A 670 -10.41 -12.22 -44.22
N GLY A 671 -9.47 -11.47 -43.64
CA GLY A 671 -8.17 -11.95 -43.21
C GLY A 671 -7.10 -12.04 -44.30
N ALA A 672 -7.31 -11.41 -45.46
CA ALA A 672 -6.29 -11.32 -46.50
C ALA A 672 -5.19 -10.31 -46.14
N SER A 673 -5.54 -9.26 -45.40
CA SER A 673 -4.64 -8.32 -44.72
C SER A 673 -5.11 -8.05 -43.30
N TRP A 674 -4.19 -7.62 -42.44
CA TRP A 674 -4.42 -7.43 -41.01
C TRP A 674 -3.79 -6.13 -40.53
N ILE A 675 -4.52 -5.41 -39.69
CA ILE A 675 -4.14 -4.14 -39.08
C ILE A 675 -4.02 -4.37 -37.58
N THR A 676 -2.93 -3.89 -36.99
CA THR A 676 -2.71 -4.05 -35.55
C THR A 676 -3.51 -3.01 -34.79
N LEU A 677 -4.36 -3.47 -33.88
CA LEU A 677 -5.10 -2.63 -32.94
C LEU A 677 -4.26 -2.38 -31.68
N GLU A 678 -3.66 -3.44 -31.15
CA GLU A 678 -2.98 -3.42 -29.86
C GLU A 678 -1.78 -4.38 -29.83
N VAL A 679 -0.75 -4.01 -29.06
CA VAL A 679 0.37 -4.87 -28.66
C VAL A 679 0.61 -4.68 -27.16
N VAL A 680 0.57 -5.79 -26.42
CA VAL A 680 0.76 -5.84 -24.96
C VAL A 680 2.06 -6.56 -24.66
N GLY A 681 2.84 -6.02 -23.73
CA GLY A 681 4.18 -6.51 -23.41
C GLY A 681 5.28 -5.92 -24.30
N PRO A 682 6.51 -6.46 -24.24
CA PRO A 682 6.87 -7.67 -23.49
C PRO A 682 7.06 -7.43 -21.99
N THR A 683 7.06 -6.18 -21.54
CA THR A 683 7.10 -5.78 -20.13
C THR A 683 5.93 -4.84 -19.83
N GLY A 684 5.48 -4.78 -18.58
CA GLY A 684 4.48 -3.80 -18.13
C GLY A 684 3.41 -4.45 -17.25
N GLN A 685 2.63 -3.64 -16.53
CA GLN A 685 1.60 -4.14 -15.62
C GLN A 685 0.57 -5.02 -16.32
N GLU A 686 0.20 -4.68 -17.55
CA GLU A 686 -0.79 -5.41 -18.34
C GLU A 686 -0.25 -6.70 -19.00
N ALA A 687 1.06 -6.98 -18.85
CA ALA A 687 1.71 -8.23 -19.24
C ALA A 687 2.01 -9.15 -18.04
N ALA A 688 1.53 -8.80 -16.85
CA ALA A 688 1.71 -9.55 -15.60
C ALA A 688 0.42 -10.24 -15.13
N GLY A 689 -0.55 -10.45 -16.03
CA GLY A 689 -1.90 -10.88 -15.71
C GLY A 689 -2.85 -9.74 -15.34
N GLY A 690 -4.10 -10.10 -15.06
CA GLY A 690 -5.21 -9.16 -14.84
C GLY A 690 -6.11 -9.03 -16.07
N TRP A 691 -7.42 -8.92 -15.84
CA TRP A 691 -8.40 -8.65 -16.89
C TRP A 691 -8.47 -7.16 -17.19
N TYR A 692 -8.24 -6.81 -18.45
CA TYR A 692 -8.33 -5.43 -18.94
C TYR A 692 -9.37 -5.34 -20.05
N ARG A 693 -10.31 -4.40 -19.92
CA ARG A 693 -11.31 -4.10 -20.94
C ARG A 693 -10.77 -3.04 -21.89
N VAL A 694 -10.76 -3.33 -23.19
CA VAL A 694 -10.22 -2.46 -24.24
C VAL A 694 -11.31 -2.18 -25.27
N GLU A 695 -11.34 -0.95 -25.80
CA GLU A 695 -12.31 -0.52 -26.81
C GLU A 695 -11.62 0.22 -27.98
N PHE A 696 -12.08 -0.06 -29.20
CA PHE A 696 -11.64 0.63 -30.42
C PHE A 696 -12.84 1.10 -31.22
N GLN A 697 -12.90 2.40 -31.50
CA GLN A 697 -13.80 2.91 -32.54
C GLN A 697 -13.22 2.55 -33.91
N LEU A 698 -13.88 1.65 -34.63
CA LEU A 698 -13.30 1.05 -35.84
C LEU A 698 -13.07 2.08 -36.94
N ASP A 699 -13.92 3.10 -37.04
CA ASP A 699 -13.78 4.22 -37.99
C ASP A 699 -12.51 5.07 -37.77
N ASP A 700 -11.97 5.07 -36.55
CA ASP A 700 -10.75 5.81 -36.21
C ASP A 700 -9.47 5.00 -36.47
N VAL A 701 -9.59 3.70 -36.74
CA VAL A 701 -8.45 2.81 -37.00
C VAL A 701 -7.93 3.06 -38.42
N THR A 702 -6.76 3.69 -38.50
CA THR A 702 -6.17 4.04 -39.80
C THR A 702 -5.92 2.81 -40.67
N GLY A 703 -6.57 2.78 -41.83
CA GLY A 703 -6.41 1.75 -42.85
C GLY A 703 -7.43 0.63 -42.80
N LEU A 704 -8.37 0.66 -41.84
CA LEU A 704 -9.48 -0.26 -41.72
C LEU A 704 -10.74 0.43 -42.28
N ASP A 705 -11.37 -0.16 -43.30
CA ASP A 705 -12.60 0.37 -43.89
C ASP A 705 -13.84 -0.46 -43.44
N PRO A 706 -15.04 0.15 -43.36
CA PRO A 706 -16.30 -0.56 -43.11
C PRO A 706 -16.51 -1.74 -44.06
N SER A 707 -16.86 -2.92 -43.53
CA SER A 707 -16.89 -4.15 -44.32
C SER A 707 -17.87 -5.20 -43.82
N SER A 708 -18.56 -5.86 -44.75
CA SER A 708 -19.40 -7.03 -44.45
C SER A 708 -18.60 -8.32 -44.23
N THR A 709 -17.27 -8.22 -44.24
CA THR A 709 -16.36 -9.34 -44.04
C THR A 709 -15.32 -9.10 -42.94
N PHE A 710 -15.69 -8.29 -41.94
CA PHE A 710 -14.82 -7.93 -40.84
C PHE A 710 -14.42 -9.16 -40.00
N ARG A 711 -13.17 -9.15 -39.50
CA ARG A 711 -12.65 -10.16 -38.56
C ARG A 711 -11.71 -9.52 -37.55
N VAL A 712 -11.72 -10.04 -36.32
CA VAL A 712 -10.71 -9.77 -35.29
C VAL A 712 -9.95 -11.06 -34.95
N ARG A 713 -8.67 -10.92 -34.58
CA ARG A 713 -7.90 -12.02 -34.02
C ARG A 713 -7.02 -11.60 -32.85
N PHE A 714 -6.81 -12.55 -31.95
CA PHE A 714 -5.98 -12.43 -30.75
C PHE A 714 -4.81 -13.40 -30.87
N ILE A 715 -3.60 -12.92 -30.64
CA ILE A 715 -2.36 -13.65 -30.86
C ILE A 715 -1.55 -13.61 -29.57
N ALA A 716 -1.29 -14.79 -28.98
CA ALA A 716 -0.30 -14.95 -27.92
C ALA A 716 0.96 -15.59 -28.51
N GLU A 717 2.12 -15.02 -28.22
CA GLU A 717 3.42 -15.48 -28.71
C GLU A 717 4.27 -16.02 -27.56
N ASP A 718 5.02 -17.09 -27.82
CA ASP A 718 6.19 -17.57 -27.08
C ASP A 718 7.21 -18.06 -28.12
N ILE A 719 7.96 -17.12 -28.71
CA ILE A 719 8.77 -17.40 -29.91
C ILE A 719 10.26 -17.64 -29.57
N ASN A 720 10.70 -17.25 -28.37
CA ASN A 720 12.09 -17.27 -27.97
C ASN A 720 12.34 -18.19 -26.74
N SER A 721 13.14 -17.77 -25.76
CA SER A 721 13.37 -18.60 -24.58
C SER A 721 12.09 -18.70 -23.74
N GLY A 722 11.69 -19.92 -23.37
CA GLY A 722 10.36 -20.21 -22.80
C GLY A 722 9.99 -19.38 -21.56
N SER A 723 9.30 -18.27 -21.80
CA SER A 723 8.42 -17.65 -20.82
C SER A 723 7.31 -18.66 -20.51
N VAL A 724 6.68 -18.53 -19.34
CA VAL A 724 5.35 -19.12 -19.17
C VAL A 724 4.35 -18.11 -19.67
N VAL A 725 3.71 -18.39 -20.81
CA VAL A 725 2.81 -17.46 -21.49
C VAL A 725 1.37 -17.90 -21.33
N GLU A 726 0.57 -17.03 -20.70
CA GLU A 726 -0.86 -17.22 -20.50
C GLU A 726 -1.66 -16.07 -21.08
N ALA A 727 -2.72 -16.40 -21.82
CA ALA A 727 -3.64 -15.41 -22.34
C ALA A 727 -5.11 -15.84 -22.17
N GLY A 728 -5.95 -14.84 -21.98
CA GLY A 728 -7.41 -14.99 -21.89
C GLY A 728 -8.12 -13.95 -22.75
N VAL A 729 -9.26 -14.30 -23.33
CA VAL A 729 -10.15 -13.39 -24.04
C VAL A 729 -11.59 -13.66 -23.63
N ASP A 730 -12.32 -12.60 -23.34
CA ASP A 730 -13.69 -12.67 -22.88
C ASP A 730 -14.52 -11.44 -23.33
N GLY A 731 -15.85 -11.53 -23.27
CA GLY A 731 -16.77 -10.42 -23.52
C GLY A 731 -16.50 -9.62 -24.81
N VAL A 732 -16.32 -10.30 -25.93
CA VAL A 732 -16.07 -9.66 -27.23
C VAL A 732 -17.38 -9.09 -27.77
N LEU A 733 -17.49 -7.77 -27.76
CA LEU A 733 -18.67 -7.02 -28.18
C LEU A 733 -18.34 -6.14 -29.38
N LEU A 734 -19.13 -6.28 -30.45
CA LEU A 734 -19.15 -5.36 -31.58
C LEU A 734 -20.51 -4.67 -31.58
N SER A 735 -20.51 -3.38 -31.25
CA SER A 735 -21.74 -2.60 -31.16
C SER A 735 -21.57 -1.21 -31.75
N LYS A 736 -22.66 -0.65 -32.23
CA LYS A 736 -22.78 0.74 -32.65
C LYS A 736 -23.80 1.40 -31.75
N SER A 737 -23.40 2.49 -31.12
CA SER A 737 -24.29 3.26 -30.26
C SER A 737 -24.68 4.54 -30.98
N GLU A 738 -25.99 4.82 -31.01
CA GLU A 738 -26.53 6.07 -31.48
C GLU A 738 -27.15 6.81 -30.29
N CYS A 739 -27.08 8.14 -30.31
CA CYS A 739 -27.84 8.97 -29.38
C CYS A 739 -28.62 9.97 -30.21
N VAL A 740 -29.83 9.57 -30.55
CA VAL A 740 -30.85 10.40 -31.16
C VAL A 740 -31.76 10.84 -30.03
N ASP A 741 -31.87 12.14 -29.82
CA ASP A 741 -32.98 12.66 -29.04
C ASP A 741 -34.23 12.37 -29.89
N ASP A 742 -34.98 11.32 -29.55
CA ASP A 742 -36.31 11.08 -30.12
C ASP A 742 -37.22 12.25 -29.70
N GLU A 743 -37.08 13.41 -30.36
CA GLU A 743 -38.21 14.29 -30.52
C GLU A 743 -39.13 13.58 -31.52
N ASP A 744 -40.04 12.74 -31.00
CA ASP A 744 -41.20 12.21 -31.72
C ASP A 744 -41.71 13.30 -32.69
N CYS A 745 -41.39 13.16 -33.98
CA CYS A 745 -41.80 14.08 -35.03
C CYS A 745 -42.80 13.37 -35.95
N PRO A 746 -44.02 13.01 -35.48
CA PRO A 746 -44.99 12.22 -36.25
C PRO A 746 -45.38 12.84 -37.60
N GLY A 747 -45.02 14.11 -37.83
CA GLY A 747 -45.29 14.81 -39.08
C GLY A 747 -44.19 14.66 -40.14
N ASP A 748 -42.98 14.21 -39.78
CA ASP A 748 -41.89 13.99 -40.73
C ASP A 748 -42.00 12.58 -41.30
N VAL A 749 -42.81 12.46 -42.35
CA VAL A 749 -43.12 11.18 -43.00
C VAL A 749 -42.41 11.05 -44.34
N ALA A 750 -41.66 12.06 -44.75
CA ALA A 750 -40.98 12.12 -46.03
C ALA A 750 -39.49 12.45 -45.86
N GLY A 751 -38.72 11.41 -45.58
CA GLY A 751 -37.26 11.49 -45.62
C GLY A 751 -36.61 11.46 -44.24
N ASP A 752 -37.40 11.63 -43.18
CA ASP A 752 -36.92 11.55 -41.79
C ASP A 752 -35.74 12.52 -41.59
N ASP A 753 -35.94 13.76 -42.04
CA ASP A 753 -34.92 14.80 -42.12
C ASP A 753 -34.96 15.80 -40.95
N GLY A 754 -35.81 15.54 -39.96
CA GLY A 754 -36.07 16.37 -38.79
C GLY A 754 -36.92 17.60 -39.12
N VAL A 755 -37.55 17.69 -40.28
CA VAL A 755 -38.27 18.91 -40.68
C VAL A 755 -39.60 18.59 -41.36
N VAL A 756 -40.70 18.79 -40.63
CA VAL A 756 -42.04 18.69 -41.19
C VAL A 756 -42.31 19.85 -42.14
N ASN A 757 -42.35 19.53 -43.42
CA ASN A 757 -42.46 20.48 -44.50
C ASN A 757 -43.45 20.02 -45.58
N VAL A 758 -43.36 20.62 -46.77
CA VAL A 758 -44.33 20.36 -47.84
C VAL A 758 -44.16 18.99 -48.46
N GLU A 759 -42.96 18.41 -48.38
CA GLU A 759 -42.66 17.09 -48.91
C GLU A 759 -43.41 16.01 -48.13
N ASP A 760 -43.54 16.15 -46.82
CA ASP A 760 -44.33 15.28 -45.93
C ASP A 760 -45.80 15.26 -46.29
N VAL A 761 -46.39 16.45 -46.46
CA VAL A 761 -47.80 16.56 -46.88
C VAL A 761 -48.00 15.94 -48.26
N LEU A 762 -47.04 16.08 -49.17
CA LEU A 762 -47.15 15.51 -50.52
C LEU A 762 -46.99 13.99 -50.52
N ALA A 763 -46.10 13.44 -49.69
CA ALA A 763 -45.94 12.00 -49.50
C ALA A 763 -47.21 11.38 -48.91
N LEU A 764 -47.76 11.99 -47.86
CA LEU A 764 -48.99 11.53 -47.24
C LEU A 764 -50.20 11.63 -48.19
N LEU A 765 -50.29 12.70 -48.97
CA LEU A 765 -51.32 12.84 -50.02
C LEU A 765 -51.18 11.79 -51.13
N ALA A 766 -49.97 11.30 -51.41
CA ALA A 766 -49.76 10.22 -52.37
C ALA A 766 -50.25 8.86 -51.84
N ALA A 767 -50.16 8.64 -50.53
CA ALA A 767 -50.67 7.46 -49.83
C ALA A 767 -52.16 7.56 -49.44
N PHE A 768 -52.80 8.72 -49.65
CA PHE A 768 -54.16 9.01 -49.19
C PHE A 768 -55.21 7.99 -49.67
N GLY A 769 -56.00 7.49 -48.72
CA GLY A 769 -56.99 6.43 -48.91
C GLY A 769 -56.40 5.02 -48.93
N GLY A 770 -55.10 4.88 -48.67
CA GLY A 770 -54.40 3.61 -48.48
C GLY A 770 -54.48 3.08 -47.04
N THR A 771 -53.73 2.02 -46.79
CA THR A 771 -53.57 1.37 -45.48
C THR A 771 -52.08 1.18 -45.18
N ASP A 772 -51.27 2.11 -45.69
CA ASP A 772 -49.82 2.07 -45.53
C ASP A 772 -49.50 2.57 -44.11
N PRO A 773 -48.98 1.70 -43.22
CA PRO A 773 -48.78 2.05 -41.81
C PRO A 773 -47.81 3.23 -41.63
N ASP A 774 -46.90 3.43 -42.57
CA ASP A 774 -45.90 4.52 -42.52
C ASP A 774 -46.55 5.91 -42.72
N PHE A 775 -47.78 5.96 -43.24
CA PHE A 775 -48.54 7.20 -43.47
C PHE A 775 -49.87 7.26 -42.68
N ASP A 776 -50.19 6.23 -41.89
CA ASP A 776 -51.34 6.13 -40.98
C ASP A 776 -50.93 6.62 -39.57
N ILE A 777 -50.60 7.91 -39.48
CA ILE A 777 -49.98 8.55 -38.31
C ILE A 777 -50.85 8.42 -37.06
N ASP A 778 -52.19 8.43 -37.19
CA ASP A 778 -53.10 8.25 -36.05
C ASP A 778 -53.41 6.77 -35.71
N GLY A 779 -52.86 5.83 -36.50
CA GLY A 779 -52.96 4.39 -36.29
C GLY A 779 -54.36 3.80 -36.45
N ASN A 780 -55.26 4.48 -37.17
CA ASN A 780 -56.65 4.05 -37.33
C ASN A 780 -56.83 2.95 -38.41
N GLY A 781 -55.77 2.61 -39.13
CA GLY A 781 -55.71 1.62 -40.19
C GLY A 781 -55.98 2.18 -41.59
N THR A 782 -56.09 3.50 -41.75
CA THR A 782 -56.35 4.17 -43.03
C THR A 782 -55.73 5.57 -43.09
N VAL A 783 -54.93 5.82 -44.15
CA VAL A 783 -54.36 7.14 -44.43
C VAL A 783 -55.49 8.09 -44.86
N ASP A 784 -55.92 8.98 -43.98
CA ASP A 784 -57.02 9.89 -44.20
C ASP A 784 -56.71 11.34 -43.82
N VAL A 785 -57.75 12.15 -43.65
CA VAL A 785 -57.58 13.59 -43.38
C VAL A 785 -57.00 13.85 -42.00
N ASN A 786 -57.14 12.94 -41.05
CA ASN A 786 -56.61 13.09 -39.70
C ASN A 786 -55.09 13.01 -39.72
N ASP A 787 -54.50 12.14 -40.54
CA ASP A 787 -53.05 12.03 -40.69
C ASP A 787 -52.47 13.30 -41.34
N ILE A 788 -53.13 13.85 -42.37
CA ILE A 788 -52.76 15.16 -42.94
C ILE A 788 -52.76 16.26 -41.87
N LEU A 789 -53.74 16.24 -40.96
CA LEU A 789 -53.84 17.25 -39.92
C LEU A 789 -52.73 17.12 -38.88
N ILE A 790 -52.21 15.91 -38.65
CA ILE A 790 -51.05 15.69 -37.76
C ILE A 790 -49.79 16.26 -38.39
N VAL A 791 -49.51 15.97 -39.68
CA VAL A 791 -48.38 16.56 -40.41
C VAL A 791 -48.44 18.08 -40.39
N ILE A 792 -49.60 18.68 -40.70
CA ILE A 792 -49.74 20.14 -40.70
C ILE A 792 -49.59 20.75 -39.29
N ALA A 793 -50.00 20.02 -38.25
CA ALA A 793 -49.88 20.49 -36.87
C ALA A 793 -48.43 20.51 -36.38
N SER A 794 -47.57 19.66 -36.93
CA SER A 794 -46.16 19.53 -36.57
C SER A 794 -45.21 20.35 -37.46
N TRP A 795 -45.73 21.26 -38.28
CA TRP A 795 -44.97 22.01 -39.29
C TRP A 795 -43.79 22.83 -38.72
N GLY A 796 -42.55 22.50 -39.13
CA GLY A 796 -41.33 23.14 -38.66
C GLY A 796 -40.19 22.15 -38.44
N GLU A 797 -39.06 22.63 -37.91
CA GLU A 797 -38.00 21.77 -37.39
C GLU A 797 -38.52 21.04 -36.14
N CYS A 798 -38.26 19.74 -36.11
CA CYS A 798 -38.12 18.90 -34.94
C CYS A 798 -36.59 18.71 -34.80
#